data_AF-A0A1Z4KKD6-F1
#
_entry.id   AF-A0A1Z4KKD6-F1
#
_cell.length_a   1.000
_cell.length_b   1.000
_cell.length_c   1.000
_cell.angle_alpha   90.00
_cell.angle_beta   90.00
_cell.angle_gamma   90.00
#
_symmetry.space_group_name_H-M   'P 1'
#
loop_
_entity.id
_entity.type
_entity.pdbx_description
1 polymer ?
#
loop_
_entity_poly.entity_id
_entity_poly.type
_entity_poly.pdbx_seq_one_letter_code
_entity_poly.pdbx_strand_id
1 'polypeptide(L)'
;MAVIGCLVLPSDVTGLGSPVSDKNFITSVKMTSINHDPTFSGNSRSTLKKRTLLFRYLAEINLIFGLWYLQWRITNSINFDALWLSIPLLLAEIYSYLGGVMFVIGLWRPLVRQIKSLDQLTPSLPQTDWPIVDVFITCYNEPPEMVEQTAQAALAIDYPPTKLYVYVLDDGNSPAMRAMTEKLCIADLQSPLLQQEANRIDAERSHLVERLQKLESFTSNIQVAEEWLSKSSSVPNQDKTTDEVLAQSLQQFIRWLSPKHHSIAERLKTERQVLAGAIRQKELELVELTRFRYIARPKPAGVPHHAKAGNLNYAIFSGETSGEFILTLDADHIPKPQFLKRVLPYFYTYNLFNGKYEQNRIAFVQTPQDFYNIPPSDPFGHRASLFYGPLQQGKDGMNAAFYTGTNAILRREALINVGLQYFADDFTKDEKRLDEFQLVGGLSSNSITEDMNTAMRLHGAGWKSVYHHELLAEGLAPDDLSSTLKQRLRWAQGTIQVLVKENPLRKSGLTFWQRLQYFKTMYSYFSGFATLIFISCPIIYFFTEIVPVKTYGTDFILHFLPTFIINRLTFVVAIWGIPASEIWRSEQYAIALFPIFIQAVWSVFTGQKMNFQVTPKERQSGIYLSMIWPQLLIFFLTIIGIFWSLYSFAIGRLNHPWVNLLNSSWAVYNLLLLSGIIRASVWQMPKYDSKKV
;
A
#
# COMPACT_ATOMS: atom_id res chain seq x y z
N MET A 1 -12.36 -26.80 -2.50
CA MET A 1 -13.81 -26.58 -2.65
C MET A 1 -14.23 -25.11 -2.63
N ALA A 2 -13.49 -24.16 -2.01
CA ALA A 2 -13.79 -22.73 -2.17
C ALA A 2 -13.33 -22.12 -3.53
N VAL A 3 -12.53 -22.85 -4.31
CA VAL A 3 -11.89 -22.37 -5.56
C VAL A 3 -12.37 -23.12 -6.81
N ILE A 4 -13.30 -24.09 -6.69
CA ILE A 4 -13.60 -24.97 -7.84
C ILE A 4 -15.12 -25.11 -7.97
N GLY A 5 -15.68 -24.46 -9.00
CA GLY A 5 -16.98 -24.81 -9.61
C GLY A 5 -17.75 -23.59 -10.12
N CYS A 6 -17.77 -23.38 -11.44
CA CYS A 6 -18.51 -22.31 -12.13
C CYS A 6 -18.88 -22.77 -13.56
N LEU A 7 -20.16 -23.05 -13.84
CA LEU A 7 -20.85 -22.95 -15.15
C LEU A 7 -22.37 -22.91 -14.80
N VAL A 8 -23.32 -22.23 -15.47
CA VAL A 8 -23.40 -21.33 -16.63
C VAL A 8 -24.83 -20.72 -16.62
N LEU A 9 -25.00 -19.47 -17.05
CA LEU A 9 -26.07 -19.08 -17.97
C LEU A 9 -25.51 -18.03 -18.95
N PRO A 10 -25.54 -18.27 -20.27
CA PRO A 10 -25.29 -17.27 -21.30
C PRO A 10 -26.63 -16.80 -21.85
N SER A 11 -26.83 -15.49 -21.98
CA SER A 11 -27.89 -15.01 -22.88
C SER A 11 -27.50 -13.65 -23.42
N ASP A 12 -26.64 -13.66 -24.44
CA ASP A 12 -26.75 -12.69 -25.53
C ASP A 12 -27.69 -13.30 -26.58
N VAL A 13 -28.81 -12.63 -26.83
CA VAL A 13 -29.69 -12.91 -27.97
C VAL A 13 -29.95 -11.60 -28.71
N THR A 14 -29.25 -11.48 -29.84
CA THR A 14 -29.59 -10.83 -31.12
C THR A 14 -30.08 -9.37 -31.15
N GLY A 15 -29.30 -8.54 -31.86
CA GLY A 15 -29.77 -7.33 -32.53
C GLY A 15 -28.78 -6.90 -33.62
N LEU A 16 -29.05 -7.28 -34.87
CA LEU A 16 -28.40 -6.75 -36.06
C LEU A 16 -28.65 -5.24 -36.17
N GLY A 17 -27.59 -4.44 -36.34
CA GLY A 17 -27.66 -3.01 -36.62
C GLY A 17 -26.27 -2.45 -36.98
N SER A 18 -26.21 -1.74 -38.10
CA SER A 18 -25.09 -1.15 -38.85
C SER A 18 -24.19 -0.15 -38.08
N PRO A 19 -23.00 0.22 -38.62
CA PRO A 19 -21.93 0.84 -37.85
C PRO A 19 -22.22 2.33 -37.63
N VAL A 20 -22.41 2.71 -36.37
CA VAL A 20 -22.44 4.11 -35.93
C VAL A 20 -21.23 4.33 -35.02
N SER A 21 -20.53 5.44 -35.25
CA SER A 21 -19.26 5.79 -34.63
C SER A 21 -19.27 5.68 -33.10
N ASP A 22 -18.59 4.67 -32.56
CA ASP A 22 -18.42 4.50 -31.12
C ASP A 22 -17.35 5.45 -30.56
N LYS A 23 -17.80 6.64 -30.16
CA LYS A 23 -17.09 7.54 -29.24
C LYS A 23 -17.60 7.43 -27.79
N ASN A 24 -18.42 6.43 -27.45
CA ASN A 24 -19.08 6.34 -26.14
C ASN A 24 -19.04 4.94 -25.48
N PHE A 25 -17.87 4.31 -25.40
CA PHE A 25 -17.67 3.07 -24.65
C PHE A 25 -16.63 3.24 -23.52
N ILE A 26 -16.87 4.20 -22.62
CA ILE A 26 -16.18 4.30 -21.31
C ILE A 26 -17.23 4.68 -20.25
N THR A 27 -18.16 3.78 -19.96
CA THR A 27 -19.14 3.98 -18.88
C THR A 27 -19.61 2.64 -18.32
N SER A 28 -18.88 2.10 -17.34
CA SER A 28 -19.49 1.27 -16.27
C SER A 28 -18.59 0.95 -15.07
N VAL A 29 -17.42 1.59 -14.90
CA VAL A 29 -16.81 1.79 -13.57
C VAL A 29 -16.29 3.23 -13.46
N LYS A 30 -17.19 4.22 -13.53
CA LYS A 30 -16.91 5.51 -12.89
C LYS A 30 -16.97 5.27 -11.38
N MET A 31 -15.86 4.85 -10.77
CA MET A 31 -15.64 5.22 -9.37
C MET A 31 -15.56 6.74 -9.39
N THR A 32 -16.62 7.39 -8.93
CA THR A 32 -16.74 8.85 -8.85
C THR A 32 -15.69 9.34 -7.86
N SER A 33 -14.48 9.60 -8.37
CA SER A 33 -13.50 10.46 -7.75
C SER A 33 -14.13 11.84 -7.62
N ILE A 34 -13.96 12.48 -6.46
CA ILE A 34 -14.66 13.70 -6.03
C ILE A 34 -16.10 13.43 -5.56
N ASN A 35 -16.25 12.68 -4.48
CA ASN A 35 -17.48 12.73 -3.68
C ASN A 35 -17.24 13.62 -2.45
N HIS A 36 -17.19 14.93 -2.69
CA HIS A 36 -17.39 15.91 -1.62
C HIS A 36 -18.88 15.94 -1.34
N ASP A 37 -19.40 14.93 -0.64
CA ASP A 37 -20.79 14.98 -0.19
C ASP A 37 -20.86 16.07 0.90
N PRO A 38 -21.39 17.28 0.60
CA PRO A 38 -21.34 18.40 1.52
C PRO A 38 -22.27 18.17 2.73
N THR A 39 -23.02 17.07 2.73
CA THR A 39 -24.15 16.84 3.63
C THR A 39 -23.83 16.05 4.89
N PHE A 40 -22.64 15.44 5.02
CA PHE A 40 -22.33 14.67 6.24
C PHE A 40 -21.67 15.54 7.33
N SER A 41 -22.23 15.49 8.55
CA SER A 41 -22.03 16.44 9.66
C SER A 41 -20.69 16.34 10.40
N GLY A 42 -19.61 15.91 9.74
CA GLY A 42 -18.27 15.79 10.33
C GLY A 42 -17.15 15.70 9.29
N ASN A 43 -15.91 15.43 9.73
CA ASN A 43 -14.75 15.33 8.83
C ASN A 43 -14.53 13.95 8.24
N SER A 44 -14.99 12.90 8.93
CA SER A 44 -14.93 11.53 8.43
C SER A 44 -16.25 10.81 8.68
N ARG A 45 -16.59 9.90 7.77
CA ARG A 45 -17.74 9.01 7.87
C ARG A 45 -17.29 7.62 7.48
N SER A 46 -17.61 6.64 8.33
CA SER A 46 -17.34 5.23 8.05
C SER A 46 -18.67 4.49 7.97
N THR A 47 -18.90 3.77 6.88
CA THR A 47 -20.10 2.94 6.69
C THR A 47 -19.68 1.51 6.35
N LEU A 48 -20.58 0.56 6.57
CA LEU A 48 -20.37 -0.79 6.06
C LEU A 48 -20.63 -0.81 4.55
N LYS A 49 -19.90 -1.65 3.82
CA LYS A 49 -20.16 -1.88 2.40
C LYS A 49 -21.62 -2.28 2.18
N LYS A 50 -22.21 -1.85 1.06
CA LYS A 50 -23.58 -2.25 0.68
C LYS A 50 -23.70 -3.78 0.70
N ARG A 51 -24.86 -4.28 1.13
CA ARG A 51 -25.19 -5.73 1.21
C ARG A 51 -24.38 -6.54 2.24
N THR A 52 -23.65 -5.89 3.16
CA THR A 52 -22.95 -6.58 4.26
C THR A 52 -23.89 -7.47 5.08
N LEU A 53 -25.13 -7.02 5.35
CA LEU A 53 -26.08 -7.81 6.13
C LEU A 53 -26.50 -9.10 5.38
N LEU A 54 -26.82 -8.98 4.09
CA LEU A 54 -27.12 -10.14 3.23
C LEU A 54 -25.92 -11.10 3.17
N PHE A 55 -24.70 -10.57 3.04
CA PHE A 55 -23.49 -11.38 3.08
C PHE A 55 -23.38 -12.16 4.40
N ARG A 56 -23.61 -11.52 5.56
CA ARG A 56 -23.53 -12.19 6.86
C ARG A 56 -24.54 -13.33 6.99
N TYR A 57 -25.80 -13.11 6.62
CA TYR A 57 -26.82 -14.17 6.63
C TYR A 57 -26.44 -15.35 5.74
N LEU A 58 -26.06 -15.09 4.48
CA LEU A 58 -25.63 -16.16 3.58
C LEU A 58 -24.36 -16.86 4.08
N ALA A 59 -23.43 -16.11 4.66
CA ALA A 59 -22.20 -16.65 5.22
C ALA A 59 -22.47 -17.59 6.41
N GLU A 60 -23.35 -17.22 7.34
CA GLU A 60 -23.76 -18.10 8.44
C GLU A 60 -24.37 -19.41 7.92
N ILE A 61 -25.30 -19.32 6.98
CA ILE A 61 -25.91 -20.49 6.34
C ILE A 61 -24.84 -21.33 5.62
N ASN A 62 -23.93 -20.69 4.88
CA ASN A 62 -22.82 -21.35 4.20
C ASN A 62 -21.90 -22.11 5.17
N LEU A 63 -21.63 -21.54 6.35
CA LEU A 63 -20.81 -22.21 7.37
C LEU A 63 -21.52 -23.44 7.95
N ILE A 64 -22.83 -23.34 8.22
CA ILE A 64 -23.65 -24.46 8.72
C ILE A 64 -23.72 -25.58 7.70
N PHE A 65 -24.07 -25.27 6.45
CA PHE A 65 -24.14 -26.25 5.36
C PHE A 65 -22.76 -26.87 5.07
N GLY A 66 -21.69 -26.09 5.12
CA GLY A 66 -20.34 -26.59 4.98
C GLY A 66 -19.94 -27.58 6.09
N LEU A 67 -20.30 -27.31 7.35
CA LEU A 67 -20.08 -28.26 8.45
C LEU A 67 -20.92 -29.52 8.28
N TRP A 68 -22.19 -29.37 7.90
CA TRP A 68 -23.08 -30.50 7.65
C TRP A 68 -22.54 -31.41 6.53
N TYR A 69 -22.09 -30.81 5.43
CA TYR A 69 -21.42 -31.54 4.35
C TYR A 69 -20.14 -32.23 4.84
N LEU A 70 -19.26 -31.54 5.59
CA LEU A 70 -18.03 -32.14 6.09
C LEU A 70 -18.26 -33.26 7.10
N GLN A 71 -19.27 -33.12 7.97
CA GLN A 71 -19.68 -34.18 8.87
C GLN A 71 -20.07 -35.42 8.07
N TRP A 72 -20.97 -35.29 7.09
CA TRP A 72 -21.35 -36.38 6.20
C TRP A 72 -20.16 -36.94 5.40
N ARG A 73 -19.22 -36.06 4.99
CA ARG A 73 -17.97 -36.48 4.34
C ARG A 73 -17.17 -37.44 5.22
N ILE A 74 -17.05 -37.13 6.50
CA ILE A 74 -16.30 -37.92 7.48
C ILE A 74 -17.02 -39.21 7.85
N THR A 75 -18.34 -39.17 8.07
CA THR A 75 -19.08 -40.29 8.66
C THR A 75 -19.60 -41.30 7.65
N ASN A 76 -19.96 -40.87 6.44
CA ASN A 76 -20.78 -41.70 5.52
C ASN A 76 -20.14 -41.95 4.16
N SER A 77 -19.25 -41.07 3.68
CA SER A 77 -18.84 -41.09 2.27
C SER A 77 -17.35 -41.36 2.02
N ILE A 78 -16.55 -41.60 3.06
CA ILE A 78 -15.16 -42.04 2.88
C ILE A 78 -15.13 -43.38 2.17
N ASN A 79 -14.39 -43.47 1.07
CA ASN A 79 -14.07 -44.76 0.47
C ASN A 79 -12.85 -45.38 1.18
N PHE A 80 -13.12 -46.38 2.02
CA PHE A 80 -12.11 -47.14 2.76
C PHE A 80 -11.27 -48.07 1.88
N ASP A 81 -11.76 -48.44 0.69
CA ASP A 81 -11.00 -49.25 -0.27
C ASP A 81 -9.94 -48.42 -1.01
N ALA A 82 -10.06 -47.09 -0.95
CA ALA A 82 -9.17 -46.14 -1.63
C ALA A 82 -8.73 -44.99 -0.70
N LEU A 83 -8.32 -45.31 0.54
CA LEU A 83 -7.92 -44.31 1.54
C LEU A 83 -6.84 -43.33 1.04
N TRP A 84 -5.92 -43.81 0.19
CA TRP A 84 -4.85 -43.00 -0.40
C TRP A 84 -5.37 -41.87 -1.29
N LEU A 85 -6.61 -41.96 -1.80
CA LEU A 85 -7.28 -40.89 -2.57
C LEU A 85 -8.34 -40.16 -1.72
N SER A 86 -9.09 -40.91 -0.90
CA SER A 86 -10.17 -40.38 -0.06
C SER A 86 -9.67 -39.44 1.03
N ILE A 87 -8.57 -39.77 1.71
CA ILE A 87 -8.03 -38.96 2.82
C ILE A 87 -7.43 -37.65 2.31
N PRO A 88 -6.56 -37.62 1.27
CA PRO A 88 -6.09 -36.35 0.74
C PRO A 88 -7.21 -35.45 0.23
N LEU A 89 -8.23 -36.01 -0.44
CA LEU A 89 -9.40 -35.24 -0.86
C LEU A 89 -10.11 -34.62 0.34
N LEU A 90 -10.41 -35.41 1.37
CA LEU A 90 -11.04 -34.91 2.60
C LEU A 90 -10.20 -33.80 3.27
N LEU A 91 -8.89 -33.96 3.36
CA LEU A 91 -7.99 -32.94 3.90
C LEU A 91 -8.00 -31.66 3.06
N ALA A 92 -8.04 -31.76 1.73
CA ALA A 92 -8.17 -30.62 0.83
C ALA A 92 -9.53 -29.91 1.00
N GLU A 93 -10.60 -30.66 1.24
CA GLU A 93 -11.94 -30.14 1.54
C GLU A 93 -11.96 -29.41 2.89
N ILE A 94 -11.40 -30.00 3.95
CA ILE A 94 -11.26 -29.37 5.28
C ILE A 94 -10.41 -28.09 5.17
N TYR A 95 -9.27 -28.15 4.48
CA TYR A 95 -8.42 -27.00 4.22
C TYR A 95 -9.21 -25.85 3.55
N SER A 96 -10.02 -26.20 2.55
CA SER A 96 -10.85 -25.24 1.83
C SER A 96 -11.95 -24.65 2.70
N TYR A 97 -12.58 -25.47 3.56
CA TYR A 97 -13.61 -25.02 4.48
C TYR A 97 -13.04 -24.05 5.52
N LEU A 98 -11.89 -24.38 6.13
CA LEU A 98 -11.18 -23.47 7.05
C LEU A 98 -10.76 -22.16 6.34
N GLY A 99 -10.31 -22.25 5.09
CA GLY A 99 -10.08 -21.08 4.24
C GLY A 99 -11.34 -20.24 4.03
N GLY A 100 -12.48 -20.88 3.81
CA GLY A 100 -13.80 -20.24 3.71
C GLY A 100 -14.25 -19.56 5.01
N VAL A 101 -14.05 -20.19 6.16
CA VAL A 101 -14.29 -19.60 7.49
C VAL A 101 -13.48 -18.32 7.64
N MET A 102 -12.18 -18.37 7.36
CA MET A 102 -11.32 -17.18 7.40
C MET A 102 -11.72 -16.13 6.35
N PHE A 103 -12.22 -16.55 5.18
CA PHE A 103 -12.77 -15.64 4.19
C PHE A 103 -13.95 -14.85 4.75
N VAL A 104 -14.94 -15.54 5.33
CA VAL A 104 -16.12 -14.97 5.97
C VAL A 104 -15.75 -14.01 7.09
N ILE A 105 -14.91 -14.45 8.02
CA ILE A 105 -14.46 -13.60 9.13
C ILE A 105 -13.75 -12.35 8.61
N GLY A 106 -12.92 -12.53 7.58
CA GLY A 106 -12.17 -11.43 6.99
C GLY A 106 -13.05 -10.37 6.33
N LEU A 107 -14.27 -10.72 5.93
CA LEU A 107 -15.27 -9.84 5.34
C LEU A 107 -16.44 -9.57 6.28
N TRP A 108 -16.29 -9.81 7.59
CA TRP A 108 -17.39 -9.61 8.53
C TRP A 108 -17.77 -8.14 8.68
N ARG A 109 -16.79 -7.22 8.55
CA ARG A 109 -16.99 -5.77 8.74
C ARG A 109 -16.26 -4.96 7.65
N PRO A 110 -16.63 -5.04 6.37
CA PRO A 110 -15.99 -4.28 5.31
C PRO A 110 -16.36 -2.81 5.44
N LEU A 111 -15.38 -1.96 5.78
CA LEU A 111 -15.57 -0.52 5.92
C LEU A 111 -15.35 0.21 4.60
N VAL A 112 -16.23 1.16 4.33
CA VAL A 112 -16.05 2.20 3.33
C VAL A 112 -15.92 3.52 4.08
N ARG A 113 -14.76 4.17 3.92
CA ARG A 113 -14.48 5.45 4.58
C ARG A 113 -14.58 6.58 3.59
N GLN A 114 -15.30 7.62 4.00
CA GLN A 114 -15.34 8.91 3.34
C GLN A 114 -14.66 9.91 4.27
N ILE A 115 -13.82 10.78 3.70
CA ILE A 115 -13.13 11.82 4.44
C ILE A 115 -13.18 13.13 3.66
N LYS A 116 -13.34 14.24 4.37
CA LYS A 116 -13.17 15.56 3.78
C LYS A 116 -11.71 15.77 3.42
N SER A 117 -11.48 16.57 2.38
CA SER A 117 -10.13 16.99 2.01
C SER A 117 -9.53 17.85 3.15
N LEU A 118 -8.21 17.88 3.26
CA LEU A 118 -7.48 18.59 4.33
C LEU A 118 -7.85 20.09 4.41
N ASP A 119 -8.05 20.72 3.26
CA ASP A 119 -8.50 22.11 3.09
C ASP A 119 -9.98 22.34 3.44
N GLN A 120 -10.77 21.27 3.52
CA GLN A 120 -12.22 21.31 3.78
C GLN A 120 -12.61 20.80 5.16
N LEU A 121 -11.62 20.62 6.04
CA LEU A 121 -11.87 20.22 7.41
C LEU A 121 -12.74 21.25 8.14
N THR A 122 -13.59 20.75 9.02
CA THR A 122 -14.53 21.52 9.83
C THR A 122 -14.29 21.21 11.32
N PRO A 123 -13.73 22.15 12.12
CA PRO A 123 -13.22 23.47 11.71
C PRO A 123 -11.97 23.37 10.81
N SER A 124 -11.61 24.46 10.14
CA SER A 124 -10.46 24.48 9.22
C SER A 124 -9.14 24.31 9.97
N LEU A 125 -8.21 23.57 9.37
CA LEU A 125 -6.83 23.46 9.83
C LEU A 125 -5.98 24.45 9.01
N PRO A 126 -5.42 25.51 9.61
CA PRO A 126 -4.56 26.47 8.90
C PRO A 126 -3.40 25.76 8.20
N GLN A 127 -3.00 26.25 7.02
CA GLN A 127 -1.87 25.67 6.28
C GLN A 127 -0.55 25.72 7.05
N THR A 128 -0.40 26.67 7.98
CA THR A 128 0.75 26.75 8.90
C THR A 128 0.88 25.52 9.80
N ASP A 129 -0.23 24.84 10.09
CA ASP A 129 -0.28 23.68 10.97
C ASP A 129 -0.30 22.35 10.19
N TRP A 130 -0.27 22.42 8.85
CA TRP A 130 -0.11 21.22 8.02
C TRP A 130 1.27 20.59 8.24
N PRO A 131 1.38 19.26 8.26
CA PRO A 131 2.65 18.61 8.55
C PRO A 131 3.61 18.68 7.37
N ILE A 132 4.90 18.52 7.63
CA ILE A 132 5.88 18.30 6.56
C ILE A 132 5.76 16.85 6.06
N VAL A 133 5.77 16.66 4.74
CA VAL A 133 5.69 15.34 4.10
C VAL A 133 6.89 15.11 3.19
N ASP A 134 7.57 14.00 3.44
CA ASP A 134 8.59 13.48 2.53
C ASP A 134 7.96 12.45 1.58
N VAL A 135 8.15 12.62 0.28
CA VAL A 135 7.76 11.65 -0.76
C VAL A 135 8.99 10.87 -1.16
N PHE A 136 8.99 9.56 -0.90
CA PHE A 136 10.07 8.65 -1.24
C PHE A 136 9.71 7.86 -2.49
N ILE A 137 10.48 8.08 -3.56
CA ILE A 137 10.40 7.33 -4.81
C ILE A 137 11.57 6.36 -4.84
N THR A 138 11.31 5.07 -4.64
CA THR A 138 12.37 4.06 -4.61
C THR A 138 12.66 3.50 -5.99
N CYS A 139 13.92 3.50 -6.41
CA CYS A 139 14.38 2.88 -7.65
C CYS A 139 15.67 2.06 -7.43
N TYR A 140 15.96 1.16 -8.37
CA TYR A 140 17.16 0.32 -8.40
C TYR A 140 17.74 0.19 -9.81
N ASN A 141 16.93 -0.18 -10.80
CA ASN A 141 17.38 -0.33 -12.20
C ASN A 141 16.35 0.14 -13.22
N GLU A 142 15.35 0.89 -12.77
CA GLU A 142 14.34 1.49 -13.61
C GLU A 142 14.96 2.55 -14.55
N PRO A 143 14.44 2.69 -15.78
CA PRO A 143 14.88 3.74 -16.69
C PRO A 143 14.67 5.14 -16.08
N PRO A 144 15.60 6.10 -16.25
CA PRO A 144 15.45 7.44 -15.74
C PRO A 144 14.16 8.14 -16.18
N GLU A 145 13.70 7.91 -17.42
CA GLU A 145 12.48 8.53 -17.94
C GLU A 145 11.22 8.09 -17.17
N MET A 146 11.18 6.84 -16.71
CA MET A 146 10.08 6.31 -15.90
C MET A 146 10.05 6.96 -14.53
N VAL A 147 11.22 7.07 -13.88
CA VAL A 147 11.35 7.72 -12.56
C VAL A 147 11.06 9.21 -12.67
N GLU A 148 11.48 9.86 -13.77
CA GLU A 148 11.21 11.28 -14.05
C GLU A 148 9.71 11.57 -14.09
N GLN A 149 8.91 10.72 -14.76
CA GLN A 149 7.45 10.87 -14.80
C GLN A 149 6.81 10.82 -13.41
N THR A 150 7.22 9.84 -12.59
CA THR A 150 6.74 9.72 -11.21
C THR A 150 7.19 10.90 -10.34
N ALA A 151 8.42 11.37 -10.51
CA ALA A 151 8.97 12.52 -9.79
C ALA A 151 8.27 13.83 -10.15
N GLN A 152 8.00 14.07 -11.43
CA GLN A 152 7.24 15.23 -11.90
C GLN A 152 5.82 15.24 -11.32
N ALA A 153 5.15 14.09 -11.31
CA ALA A 153 3.82 13.97 -10.71
C ALA A 153 3.84 14.16 -9.19
N ALA A 154 4.89 13.67 -8.50
CA ALA A 154 5.08 13.91 -7.07
C ALA A 154 5.31 15.39 -6.74
N LEU A 155 6.08 16.12 -7.56
CA LEU A 155 6.29 17.57 -7.41
C LEU A 155 5.02 18.40 -7.72
N ALA A 156 4.12 17.84 -8.53
CA ALA A 156 2.82 18.42 -8.89
C ALA A 156 1.70 18.09 -7.88
N ILE A 157 2.02 17.41 -6.77
CA ILE A 157 1.07 17.23 -5.67
C ILE A 157 0.66 18.60 -5.14
N ASP A 158 -0.65 18.81 -5.01
CA ASP A 158 -1.26 20.05 -4.52
C ASP A 158 -1.05 20.16 -3.00
N TYR A 159 0.10 20.73 -2.63
CA TYR A 159 0.55 20.94 -1.25
C TYR A 159 1.51 22.14 -1.16
N PRO A 160 1.62 22.82 -0.01
CA PRO A 160 2.55 23.94 0.15
C PRO A 160 3.99 23.51 -0.19
N PRO A 161 4.70 24.26 -1.06
CA PRO A 161 6.04 23.88 -1.51
C PRO A 161 7.07 23.84 -0.39
N THR A 162 6.88 24.62 0.68
CA THR A 162 7.71 24.63 1.89
C THR A 162 7.48 23.44 2.81
N LYS A 163 6.51 22.56 2.50
CA LYS A 163 6.13 21.41 3.33
C LYS A 163 6.11 20.08 2.57
N LEU A 164 6.43 20.10 1.28
CA LEU A 164 6.49 18.93 0.41
C LEU A 164 7.91 18.75 -0.06
N TYR A 165 8.56 17.67 0.35
CA TYR A 165 9.90 17.31 -0.12
C TYR A 165 9.83 15.99 -0.89
N VAL A 166 10.46 15.91 -2.05
CA VAL A 166 10.43 14.74 -2.93
C VAL A 166 11.84 14.20 -3.09
N TYR A 167 12.03 12.92 -2.82
CA TYR A 167 13.32 12.24 -2.82
C TYR A 167 13.31 11.06 -3.79
N VAL A 168 14.27 11.04 -4.71
CA VAL A 168 14.62 9.85 -5.48
C VAL A 168 15.63 9.05 -4.66
N LEU A 169 15.22 7.86 -4.23
CA LEU A 169 16.05 6.92 -3.46
C LEU A 169 16.63 5.87 -4.41
N ASP A 170 17.81 6.16 -4.95
CA ASP A 170 18.47 5.34 -5.98
C ASP A 170 19.37 4.28 -5.36
N ASP A 171 18.85 3.06 -5.25
CA ASP A 171 19.59 1.90 -4.78
C ASP A 171 20.47 1.29 -5.87
N GLY A 172 20.40 1.77 -7.12
CA GLY A 172 21.29 1.41 -8.23
C GLY A 172 22.58 2.24 -8.27
N ASN A 173 22.53 3.46 -7.74
CA ASN A 173 23.59 4.47 -7.83
C ASN A 173 24.00 4.76 -9.29
N SER A 174 22.99 5.00 -10.14
CA SER A 174 23.16 5.20 -11.58
C SER A 174 23.56 6.65 -11.88
N PRO A 175 24.65 6.90 -12.63
CA PRO A 175 25.01 8.24 -13.08
C PRO A 175 23.91 8.93 -13.89
N ALA A 176 23.16 8.16 -14.69
CA ALA A 176 22.06 8.69 -15.49
C ALA A 176 20.88 9.13 -14.62
N MET A 177 20.57 8.36 -13.56
CA MET A 177 19.52 8.71 -12.59
C MET A 177 19.88 10.00 -11.84
N ARG A 178 21.16 10.13 -11.44
CA ARG A 178 21.67 11.34 -10.80
C ARG A 178 21.56 12.56 -11.72
N ALA A 179 22.01 12.43 -12.97
CA ALA A 179 21.92 13.51 -13.96
C ALA A 179 20.47 13.96 -14.24
N MET A 180 19.54 12.99 -14.35
CA MET A 180 18.10 13.30 -14.48
C MET A 180 17.59 14.06 -13.26
N THR A 181 17.96 13.60 -12.05
CA THR A 181 17.49 14.21 -10.80
C THR A 181 18.03 15.64 -10.64
N GLU A 182 19.30 15.89 -10.97
CA GLU A 182 19.90 17.22 -10.98
C GLU A 182 19.20 18.17 -11.97
N LYS A 183 18.95 17.69 -13.19
CA LYS A 183 18.21 18.46 -14.21
C LYS A 183 16.81 18.84 -13.74
N LEU A 184 16.07 17.88 -13.18
CA LEU A 184 14.71 18.12 -12.71
C LEU A 184 14.68 19.03 -11.45
N CYS A 185 15.71 18.95 -10.59
CA CYS A 185 15.86 19.84 -9.45
C CYS A 185 16.01 21.31 -9.90
N ILE A 186 16.87 21.57 -10.89
CA ILE A 186 17.04 22.91 -11.46
C ILE A 186 15.72 23.40 -12.08
N ALA A 187 15.00 22.52 -12.78
CA ALA A 187 13.71 22.86 -13.38
C ALA A 187 12.64 23.21 -12.33
N ASP A 188 12.57 22.47 -11.20
CA ASP A 188 11.64 22.76 -10.10
C ASP A 188 11.98 24.09 -9.42
N LEU A 189 13.26 24.37 -9.17
CA LEU A 189 13.73 25.66 -8.63
C LEU A 189 13.34 26.84 -9.52
N GLN A 190 13.32 26.64 -10.85
CA GLN A 190 12.89 27.64 -11.83
C GLN A 190 11.36 27.71 -12.01
N SER A 191 10.60 26.85 -11.33
CA SER A 191 9.14 26.82 -11.45
C SER A 191 8.51 28.13 -10.96
N PRO A 192 7.39 28.58 -11.58
CA PRO A 192 6.70 29.78 -11.12
C PRO A 192 6.30 29.73 -9.64
N LEU A 193 5.94 28.54 -9.15
CA LEU A 193 5.56 28.31 -7.76
C LEU A 193 6.72 28.61 -6.80
N LEU A 194 7.91 28.04 -7.04
CA LEU A 194 9.06 28.29 -6.17
C LEU A 194 9.64 29.69 -6.35
N GLN A 195 9.60 30.26 -7.56
CA GLN A 195 10.03 31.64 -7.78
C GLN A 195 9.14 32.64 -7.02
N GLN A 196 7.83 32.40 -6.97
CA GLN A 196 6.93 33.23 -6.17
C GLN A 196 7.24 33.15 -4.68
N GLU A 197 7.50 31.96 -4.15
CA GLU A 197 7.86 31.78 -2.74
C GLU A 197 9.25 32.34 -2.40
N ALA A 198 10.23 32.16 -3.29
CA ALA A 198 11.56 32.75 -3.16
C ALA A 198 11.48 34.27 -3.10
N ASN A 199 10.71 34.89 -4.00
CA ASN A 199 10.50 36.34 -3.99
C ASN A 199 9.80 36.82 -2.71
N ARG A 200 8.83 36.06 -2.19
CA ARG A 200 8.17 36.37 -0.92
C ARG A 200 9.16 36.35 0.25
N ILE A 201 9.96 35.28 0.36
CA ILE A 201 10.95 35.12 1.43
C ILE A 201 12.04 36.17 1.32
N ASP A 202 12.52 36.48 0.11
CA ASP A 202 13.55 37.50 -0.10
C ASP A 202 13.04 38.93 0.17
N ALA A 203 11.77 39.22 -0.12
CA ALA A 203 11.14 40.48 0.27
C ALA A 203 11.06 40.63 1.80
N GLU A 204 10.65 39.56 2.51
CA GLU A 204 10.65 39.53 3.98
C GLU A 204 12.06 39.71 4.56
N ARG A 205 13.05 39.01 4.01
CA ARG A 205 14.47 39.15 4.36
C ARG A 205 14.96 40.59 4.14
N SER A 206 14.68 41.17 2.98
CA SER A 206 15.10 42.52 2.63
C SER A 206 14.52 43.57 3.59
N HIS A 207 13.26 43.42 3.98
CA HIS A 207 12.64 44.27 5.00
C HIS A 207 13.33 44.15 6.38
N LEU A 208 13.72 42.93 6.78
CA LEU A 208 14.48 42.72 8.03
C LEU A 208 15.87 43.36 7.97
N VAL A 209 16.55 43.25 6.82
CA VAL A 209 17.86 43.90 6.58
C VAL A 209 17.74 45.42 6.64
N GLU A 210 16.72 46.00 6.01
CA GLU A 210 16.47 47.45 6.07
C GLU A 210 16.23 47.92 7.51
N ARG A 211 15.46 47.14 8.29
CA ARG A 211 15.22 47.43 9.71
C ARG A 211 16.51 47.35 10.54
N LEU A 212 17.39 46.39 10.25
CA LEU A 212 18.68 46.28 10.90
C LEU A 212 19.57 47.50 10.57
N GLN A 213 19.63 47.92 9.29
CA GLN A 213 20.38 49.10 8.87
C GLN A 213 19.86 50.39 9.52
N LYS A 214 18.53 50.54 9.65
CA LYS A 214 17.91 51.66 10.39
C LYS A 214 18.32 51.67 11.86
N LEU A 215 18.42 50.51 12.51
CA LEU A 215 18.92 50.44 13.89
C LEU A 215 20.39 50.80 13.98
N GLU A 216 21.20 50.37 13.02
CA GLU A 216 22.63 50.70 12.98
C GLU A 216 22.86 52.20 12.81
N SER A 217 22.03 52.89 12.03
CA SER A 217 22.13 54.35 11.87
C SER A 217 21.81 55.13 13.16
N PHE A 218 21.00 54.57 14.07
CA PHE A 218 20.70 55.18 15.37
C PHE A 218 21.78 54.94 16.44
N THR A 219 22.76 54.06 16.20
CA THR A 219 23.77 53.69 17.21
C THR A 219 24.50 54.89 17.81
N SER A 220 24.90 55.86 16.96
CA SER A 220 25.57 57.09 17.40
C SER A 220 24.67 57.96 18.30
N ASN A 221 23.42 58.18 17.86
CA ASN A 221 22.45 58.98 18.61
C ASN A 221 22.08 58.32 19.95
N ILE A 222 22.05 56.99 20.00
CA ILE A 222 21.76 56.23 21.21
C ILE A 222 22.91 56.33 22.22
N GLN A 223 24.17 56.27 21.77
CA GLN A 223 25.32 56.52 22.65
C GLN A 223 25.25 57.91 23.27
N VAL A 224 24.96 58.93 22.47
CA VAL A 224 24.78 60.30 22.98
C VAL A 224 23.59 60.41 23.94
N ALA A 225 22.47 59.75 23.64
CA ALA A 225 21.30 59.73 24.50
C ALA A 225 21.56 59.01 25.84
N GLU A 226 22.39 57.97 25.84
CA GLU A 226 22.77 57.21 27.01
C GLU A 226 23.79 57.96 27.88
N GLU A 227 24.74 58.66 27.25
CA GLU A 227 25.60 59.64 27.93
C GLU A 227 24.79 60.78 28.55
N TRP A 228 23.78 61.29 27.83
CA TRP A 228 22.86 62.30 28.37
C TRP A 228 22.06 61.74 29.55
N LEU A 229 21.48 60.54 29.44
CA LEU A 229 20.72 59.88 30.51
C LEU A 229 21.57 59.45 31.71
N SER A 230 22.90 59.33 31.58
CA SER A 230 23.81 58.95 32.67
C SER A 230 24.43 60.15 33.40
N LYS A 231 24.47 61.35 32.78
CA LYS A 231 24.92 62.59 33.46
C LYS A 231 24.02 62.91 34.67
N SER A 232 24.63 62.91 35.86
CA SER A 232 24.01 63.41 37.10
C SER A 232 24.13 64.93 37.14
N SER A 233 22.99 65.63 37.24
CA SER A 233 23.00 67.10 37.35
C SER A 233 23.35 67.51 38.79
N SER A 234 24.62 67.88 39.04
CA SER A 234 25.09 68.36 40.35
C SER A 234 25.23 69.89 40.45
N VAL A 235 24.66 70.66 39.51
CA VAL A 235 24.86 72.13 39.45
C VAL A 235 23.66 72.91 39.99
N PRO A 236 23.86 73.89 40.91
CA PRO A 236 22.80 74.71 41.49
C PRO A 236 22.03 75.56 40.47
N ASN A 237 20.79 75.87 40.83
CA ASN A 237 19.69 76.25 39.93
C ASN A 237 19.63 77.73 39.50
N GLN A 238 20.74 78.48 39.51
CA GLN A 238 20.67 79.95 39.49
C GLN A 238 20.71 80.64 38.11
N ASP A 239 21.09 79.96 37.02
CA ASP A 239 21.10 80.56 35.66
C ASP A 239 20.73 79.53 34.58
N LYS A 240 19.53 78.94 34.63
CA LYS A 240 19.05 78.02 33.57
C LYS A 240 17.91 78.62 32.77
N THR A 241 17.98 78.45 31.47
CA THR A 241 16.92 78.80 30.52
C THR A 241 15.72 77.86 30.66
N THR A 242 14.53 78.29 30.24
CA THR A 242 13.28 77.52 30.35
C THR A 242 13.37 76.13 29.69
N ASP A 243 14.11 76.03 28.57
CA ASP A 243 14.33 74.79 27.83
C ASP A 243 15.21 73.79 28.59
N GLU A 244 16.19 74.26 29.36
CA GLU A 244 17.06 73.40 30.17
C GLU A 244 16.32 72.80 31.36
N VAL A 245 15.39 73.55 31.97
CA VAL A 245 14.52 73.06 33.04
C VAL A 245 13.56 71.99 32.51
N LEU A 246 13.01 72.19 31.31
CA LEU A 246 12.15 71.22 30.64
C LEU A 246 12.92 69.93 30.34
N ALA A 247 14.12 70.03 29.76
CA ALA A 247 14.97 68.90 29.45
C ALA A 247 15.35 68.08 30.69
N GLN A 248 15.69 68.74 31.81
CA GLN A 248 15.96 68.07 33.08
C GLN A 248 14.72 67.37 33.66
N SER A 249 13.55 68.01 33.59
CA SER A 249 12.29 67.41 34.05
C SER A 249 11.95 66.16 33.24
N LEU A 250 12.17 66.21 31.93
CA LEU A 250 11.97 65.08 31.02
C LEU A 250 12.95 63.92 31.32
N GLN A 251 14.22 64.25 31.60
CA GLN A 251 15.25 63.29 31.99
C GLN A 251 14.88 62.54 33.28
N GLN A 252 14.39 63.27 34.29
CA GLN A 252 13.93 62.69 35.55
C GLN A 252 12.68 61.83 35.37
N PHE A 253 11.73 62.27 34.54
CA PHE A 253 10.52 61.51 34.21
C PHE A 253 10.85 60.18 33.51
N ILE A 254 11.77 60.18 32.55
CA ILE A 254 12.23 58.97 31.86
C ILE A 254 12.91 57.99 32.83
N ARG A 255 13.76 58.50 33.74
CA ARG A 255 14.39 57.68 34.78
C ARG A 255 13.37 57.09 35.76
N TRP A 256 12.31 57.83 36.09
CA TRP A 256 11.22 57.37 36.94
C TRP A 256 10.37 56.27 36.28
N LEU A 257 10.08 56.41 34.98
CA LEU A 257 9.33 55.40 34.21
C LEU A 257 10.08 54.06 34.06
N SER A 258 11.42 54.07 34.13
CA SER A 258 12.25 52.86 33.98
C SER A 258 13.20 52.65 35.17
N PRO A 259 12.66 52.25 36.34
CA PRO A 259 13.42 52.14 37.59
C PRO A 259 14.44 50.99 37.60
N LYS A 260 14.30 50.01 36.69
CA LYS A 260 15.33 49.01 36.36
C LYS A 260 15.98 49.42 35.04
N HIS A 261 17.03 50.22 35.08
CA HIS A 261 17.81 50.60 33.90
C HIS A 261 18.26 49.34 33.14
N HIS A 262 17.57 48.98 32.06
CA HIS A 262 18.21 48.25 30.97
C HIS A 262 18.84 49.32 30.09
N SER A 263 20.16 49.22 29.90
CA SER A 263 20.90 50.12 29.02
C SER A 263 20.21 50.18 27.64
N ILE A 264 20.09 51.37 27.05
CA ILE A 264 19.49 51.50 25.71
C ILE A 264 20.38 50.78 24.70
N ALA A 265 21.71 50.85 24.87
CA ALA A 265 22.67 50.05 24.13
C ALA A 265 22.47 48.54 24.33
N GLU A 266 22.12 48.07 25.53
CA GLU A 266 21.85 46.65 25.77
C GLU A 266 20.58 46.18 25.04
N ARG A 267 19.50 46.97 25.08
CA ARG A 267 18.28 46.68 24.30
C ARG A 267 18.53 46.70 22.79
N LEU A 268 19.33 47.66 22.30
CA LEU A 268 19.76 47.74 20.91
C LEU A 268 20.56 46.49 20.51
N LYS A 269 21.47 46.04 21.37
CA LYS A 269 22.24 44.81 21.17
C LYS A 269 21.35 43.58 21.09
N THR A 270 20.35 43.45 21.96
CA THR A 270 19.37 42.36 21.91
C THR A 270 18.55 42.39 20.62
N GLU A 271 17.99 43.54 20.25
CA GLU A 271 17.23 43.69 19.00
C GLU A 271 18.07 43.38 17.76
N ARG A 272 19.34 43.80 17.75
CA ARG A 272 20.30 43.46 16.70
C ARG A 272 20.48 41.95 16.58
N GLN A 273 20.65 41.25 17.69
CA GLN A 273 20.80 39.80 17.70
C GLN A 273 19.53 39.10 17.20
N VAL A 274 18.34 39.58 17.60
CA VAL A 274 17.05 39.05 17.16
C VAL A 274 16.89 39.22 15.64
N LEU A 275 17.16 40.42 15.11
CA LEU A 275 17.06 40.68 13.67
C LEU A 275 18.09 39.89 12.87
N ALA A 276 19.34 39.82 13.32
CA ALA A 276 20.37 39.00 12.68
C ALA A 276 19.97 37.51 12.66
N GLY A 277 19.38 37.01 13.75
CA GLY A 277 18.83 35.67 13.82
C GLY A 277 17.68 35.45 12.82
N ALA A 278 16.74 36.40 12.74
CA ALA A 278 15.61 36.33 11.80
C ALA A 278 16.05 36.40 10.34
N ILE A 279 17.03 37.25 10.00
CA ILE A 279 17.62 37.32 8.65
C ILE A 279 18.27 35.98 8.30
N ARG A 280 19.09 35.43 9.19
CA ARG A 280 19.72 34.12 9.00
C ARG A 280 18.67 33.02 8.81
N GLN A 281 17.57 33.07 9.54
CA GLN A 281 16.47 32.11 9.38
C GLN A 281 15.82 32.22 7.99
N LYS A 282 15.61 33.44 7.47
CA LYS A 282 15.10 33.64 6.11
C LYS A 282 16.09 33.18 5.03
N GLU A 283 17.39 33.32 5.27
CA GLU A 283 18.42 32.77 4.37
C GLU A 283 18.39 31.24 4.35
N LEU A 284 18.18 30.59 5.51
CA LEU A 284 17.98 29.14 5.58
C LEU A 284 16.70 28.72 4.86
N GLU A 285 15.58 29.45 5.03
CA GLU A 285 14.33 29.18 4.31
C GLU A 285 14.54 29.20 2.79
N LEU A 286 15.30 30.16 2.25
CA LEU A 286 15.63 30.22 0.81
C LEU A 286 16.44 29.00 0.34
N VAL A 287 17.40 28.54 1.13
CA VAL A 287 18.19 27.33 0.82
C VAL A 287 17.30 26.08 0.86
N GLU A 288 16.41 26.01 1.85
CA GLU A 288 15.49 24.89 2.05
C GLU A 288 14.36 24.79 1.03
N LEU A 289 14.13 25.82 0.19
CA LEU A 289 13.20 25.75 -0.95
C LEU A 289 13.59 24.67 -1.97
N THR A 290 14.83 24.18 -1.92
CA THR A 290 15.26 23.03 -2.72
C THR A 290 14.58 21.76 -2.20
N ARG A 291 13.37 21.50 -2.73
CA ARG A 291 12.50 20.43 -2.27
C ARG A 291 12.65 19.10 -3.00
N PHE A 292 13.29 19.09 -4.18
CA PHE A 292 13.60 17.85 -4.92
C PHE A 292 15.04 17.41 -4.68
N ARG A 293 15.23 16.16 -4.23
CA ARG A 293 16.53 15.68 -3.73
C ARG A 293 16.84 14.26 -4.21
N TYR A 294 18.12 13.94 -4.28
CA TYR A 294 18.65 12.63 -4.66
C TYR A 294 19.37 11.99 -3.47
N ILE A 295 19.07 10.73 -3.16
CA ILE A 295 19.79 9.96 -2.14
C ILE A 295 20.20 8.61 -2.75
N ALA A 296 21.48 8.30 -2.65
CA ALA A 296 22.02 6.96 -2.95
C ALA A 296 22.90 6.50 -1.79
N ARG A 297 22.58 5.34 -1.24
CA ARG A 297 23.29 4.79 -0.08
C ARG A 297 24.57 4.05 -0.49
N PRO A 298 25.61 4.05 0.36
CA PRO A 298 26.79 3.21 0.14
C PRO A 298 26.43 1.72 0.29
N LYS A 299 27.01 0.87 -0.57
CA LYS A 299 26.82 -0.58 -0.56
C LYS A 299 28.17 -1.30 -0.43
N PRO A 300 28.75 -1.37 0.78
CA PRO A 300 30.02 -2.05 1.00
C PRO A 300 29.91 -3.55 0.72
N ALA A 301 30.94 -4.12 0.10
CA ALA A 301 30.95 -5.54 -0.25
C ALA A 301 30.86 -6.44 0.98
N GLY A 302 29.99 -7.45 0.94
CA GLY A 302 29.83 -8.43 2.03
C GLY A 302 28.84 -8.04 3.11
N VAL A 303 28.30 -6.81 3.11
CA VAL A 303 27.29 -6.36 4.07
C VAL A 303 25.88 -6.55 3.49
N PRO A 304 24.92 -7.14 4.22
CA PRO A 304 23.53 -7.22 3.77
C PRO A 304 22.89 -5.85 3.57
N HIS A 305 22.32 -5.60 2.38
CA HIS A 305 21.70 -4.31 2.06
C HIS A 305 20.19 -4.25 2.26
N HIS A 306 19.51 -5.39 2.49
CA HIS A 306 18.07 -5.45 2.75
C HIS A 306 17.16 -4.81 1.67
N ALA A 307 17.64 -4.72 0.42
CA ALA A 307 16.88 -4.23 -0.74
C ALA A 307 16.10 -2.93 -0.45
N LYS A 308 14.83 -2.84 -0.88
CA LYS A 308 13.96 -1.67 -0.71
C LYS A 308 13.80 -1.24 0.75
N ALA A 309 13.64 -2.19 1.68
CA ALA A 309 13.51 -1.89 3.11
C ALA A 309 14.72 -1.11 3.63
N GLY A 310 15.92 -1.57 3.28
CA GLY A 310 17.15 -0.89 3.68
C GLY A 310 17.32 0.47 2.99
N ASN A 311 16.83 0.64 1.76
CA ASN A 311 16.91 1.92 1.04
C ASN A 311 16.02 2.97 1.74
N LEU A 312 14.78 2.59 2.06
CA LEU A 312 13.86 3.44 2.83
C LEU A 312 14.42 3.76 4.22
N ASN A 313 14.96 2.76 4.92
CA ASN A 313 15.54 2.97 6.25
C ASN A 313 16.74 3.91 6.20
N TYR A 314 17.63 3.77 5.21
CA TYR A 314 18.77 4.65 5.04
C TYR A 314 18.31 6.10 4.88
N ALA A 315 17.30 6.36 4.03
CA ALA A 315 16.74 7.69 3.86
C ALA A 315 16.09 8.24 5.15
N ILE A 316 15.45 7.38 5.95
CA ILE A 316 14.86 7.77 7.25
C ILE A 316 15.94 8.21 8.24
N PHE A 317 17.09 7.53 8.28
CA PHE A 317 18.13 7.72 9.28
C PHE A 317 19.37 8.50 8.80
N SER A 318 19.44 8.89 7.53
CA SER A 318 20.60 9.64 6.98
C SER A 318 20.75 11.05 7.56
N GLY A 319 19.69 11.60 8.14
CA GLY A 319 19.63 13.00 8.59
C GLY A 319 19.25 13.99 7.49
N GLU A 320 19.09 13.53 6.24
CA GLU A 320 18.70 14.38 5.10
C GLU A 320 17.18 14.59 4.99
N THR A 321 16.40 13.76 5.69
CA THR A 321 14.92 13.76 5.65
C THR A 321 14.35 14.03 7.04
N SER A 322 13.28 14.83 7.13
CA SER A 322 12.75 15.33 8.40
C SER A 322 11.22 15.40 8.47
N GLY A 323 10.50 15.01 7.40
CA GLY A 323 9.04 15.08 7.34
C GLY A 323 8.36 14.19 8.38
N GLU A 324 7.31 14.69 9.01
CA GLU A 324 6.51 13.95 10.00
C GLU A 324 5.84 12.71 9.39
N PHE A 325 5.47 12.83 8.11
CA PHE A 325 4.88 11.76 7.32
C PHE A 325 5.71 11.45 6.09
N ILE A 326 5.66 10.18 5.68
CA ILE A 326 6.41 9.65 4.54
C ILE A 326 5.40 9.05 3.56
N LEU A 327 5.32 9.57 2.35
CA LEU A 327 4.61 8.94 1.23
C LEU A 327 5.59 8.01 0.49
N THR A 328 5.33 6.72 0.47
CA THR A 328 6.15 5.75 -0.27
C THR A 328 5.54 5.47 -1.64
N LEU A 329 6.33 5.65 -2.69
CA LEU A 329 5.99 5.36 -4.08
C LEU A 329 7.05 4.45 -4.70
N ASP A 330 6.59 3.48 -5.47
CA ASP A 330 7.45 2.77 -6.43
C ASP A 330 7.79 3.71 -7.59
N ALA A 331 8.93 3.45 -8.24
CA ALA A 331 9.44 4.21 -9.38
C ALA A 331 8.42 4.37 -10.53
N ASP A 332 7.49 3.43 -10.69
CA ASP A 332 6.48 3.37 -11.73
C ASP A 332 5.08 3.80 -11.27
N HIS A 333 4.92 4.28 -10.03
CA HIS A 333 3.62 4.66 -9.46
C HIS A 333 3.42 6.18 -9.47
N ILE A 334 2.62 6.66 -10.42
CA ILE A 334 2.38 8.09 -10.67
C ILE A 334 1.24 8.59 -9.74
N PRO A 335 1.52 9.50 -8.78
CA PRO A 335 0.52 10.01 -7.86
C PRO A 335 -0.38 11.08 -8.50
N LYS A 336 -1.62 11.20 -8.02
CA LYS A 336 -2.57 12.26 -8.38
C LYS A 336 -2.34 13.52 -7.54
N PRO A 337 -2.62 14.73 -8.05
CA PRO A 337 -2.36 15.98 -7.34
C PRO A 337 -2.98 16.06 -5.94
N GLN A 338 -4.17 15.50 -5.76
CA GLN A 338 -4.90 15.55 -4.49
C GLN A 338 -4.45 14.54 -3.43
N PHE A 339 -3.42 13.70 -3.68
CA PHE A 339 -3.07 12.55 -2.83
C PHE A 339 -2.99 12.92 -1.34
N LEU A 340 -2.14 13.89 -0.99
CA LEU A 340 -1.89 14.24 0.42
C LEU A 340 -3.13 14.81 1.10
N LYS A 341 -3.86 15.71 0.41
CA LYS A 341 -5.07 16.33 0.95
C LYS A 341 -6.18 15.32 1.23
N ARG A 342 -6.24 14.20 0.50
CA ARG A 342 -7.23 13.12 0.70
C ARG A 342 -6.85 12.12 1.79
N VAL A 343 -5.57 12.04 2.16
CA VAL A 343 -5.05 11.01 3.07
C VAL A 343 -4.64 11.56 4.43
N LEU A 344 -3.95 12.70 4.49
CA LEU A 344 -3.48 13.31 5.74
C LEU A 344 -4.59 13.54 6.80
N PRO A 345 -5.83 13.88 6.44
CA PRO A 345 -6.91 14.04 7.42
C PRO A 345 -7.14 12.84 8.35
N TYR A 346 -6.80 11.62 7.93
CA TYR A 346 -6.97 10.43 8.78
C TYR A 346 -6.07 10.44 10.02
N PHE A 347 -4.94 11.17 10.00
CA PHE A 347 -3.99 11.20 11.11
C PHE A 347 -4.38 12.14 12.25
N TYR A 348 -5.50 12.86 12.09
CA TYR A 348 -6.00 13.83 13.04
C TYR A 348 -7.32 13.40 13.65
N THR A 349 -7.59 13.88 14.86
CA THR A 349 -8.89 13.78 15.52
C THR A 349 -9.20 15.11 16.15
N TYR A 350 -10.39 15.66 15.87
CA TYR A 350 -10.79 16.94 16.43
C TYR A 350 -11.25 16.76 17.88
N ASN A 351 -10.58 17.43 18.81
CA ASN A 351 -10.94 17.42 20.22
C ASN A 351 -11.87 18.61 20.50
N LEU A 352 -13.12 18.30 20.84
CA LEU A 352 -14.17 19.28 21.10
C LEU A 352 -13.93 20.10 22.39
N PHE A 353 -13.15 19.56 23.34
CA PHE A 353 -12.94 20.21 24.64
C PHE A 353 -11.88 21.32 24.56
N ASN A 354 -10.85 21.15 23.74
CA ASN A 354 -9.79 22.15 23.55
C ASN A 354 -9.91 22.91 22.22
N GLY A 355 -10.84 22.51 21.35
CA GLY A 355 -11.09 23.14 20.06
C GLY A 355 -9.96 22.96 19.04
N LYS A 356 -9.14 21.90 19.15
CA LYS A 356 -7.97 21.68 18.30
C LYS A 356 -7.94 20.27 17.69
N TYR A 357 -7.23 20.13 16.57
CA TYR A 357 -6.87 18.83 16.03
C TYR A 357 -5.70 18.25 16.80
N GLU A 358 -5.83 16.99 17.21
CA GLU A 358 -4.77 16.21 17.84
C GLU A 358 -4.35 15.07 16.93
N GLN A 359 -3.07 14.73 16.97
CA GLN A 359 -2.57 13.57 16.28
C GLN A 359 -3.09 12.28 16.93
N ASN A 360 -3.43 11.29 16.12
CA ASN A 360 -3.92 10.00 16.59
C ASN A 360 -2.92 8.86 16.37
N ARG A 361 -3.25 7.67 16.90
CA ARG A 361 -2.43 6.45 16.77
C ARG A 361 -2.56 5.73 15.43
N ILE A 362 -2.86 6.43 14.33
CA ILE A 362 -2.75 5.83 12.99
C ILE A 362 -1.29 5.89 12.56
N ALA A 363 -0.70 4.72 12.30
CA ALA A 363 0.67 4.59 11.81
C ALA A 363 0.75 4.72 10.29
N PHE A 364 -0.26 4.26 9.55
CA PHE A 364 -0.29 4.42 8.10
C PHE A 364 -1.69 4.37 7.53
N VAL A 365 -1.84 4.97 6.35
CA VAL A 365 -3.03 4.90 5.52
C VAL A 365 -2.64 4.31 4.16
N GLN A 366 -3.22 3.16 3.82
CA GLN A 366 -2.99 2.48 2.55
C GLN A 366 -4.06 2.89 1.53
N THR A 367 -3.65 3.20 0.30
CA THR A 367 -4.57 3.43 -0.84
C THR A 367 -4.52 2.25 -1.83
N PRO A 368 -5.44 2.11 -2.79
CA PRO A 368 -5.41 1.04 -3.78
C PRO A 368 -4.18 1.14 -4.70
N GLN A 369 -3.82 0.01 -5.31
CA GLN A 369 -2.94 0.00 -6.48
C GLN A 369 -3.75 -0.42 -7.70
N ASP A 370 -3.59 0.31 -8.79
CA ASP A 370 -4.12 -0.03 -10.11
C ASP A 370 -3.10 0.33 -11.17
N PHE A 371 -3.26 -0.19 -12.39
CA PHE A 371 -2.22 -0.09 -13.42
C PHE A 371 -2.78 0.37 -14.77
N TYR A 372 -2.07 1.29 -15.41
CA TYR A 372 -2.54 1.93 -16.64
C TYR A 372 -2.20 1.14 -17.93
N ASN A 373 -1.25 0.21 -17.88
CA ASN A 373 -0.81 -0.59 -19.03
C ASN A 373 -1.58 -1.91 -19.23
N ILE A 374 -2.60 -2.19 -18.42
CA ILE A 374 -3.35 -3.45 -18.49
C ILE A 374 -4.35 -3.42 -19.67
N PRO A 375 -4.27 -4.35 -20.64
CA PRO A 375 -5.27 -4.45 -21.69
C PRO A 375 -6.64 -4.89 -21.12
N PRO A 376 -7.78 -4.59 -21.77
CA PRO A 376 -9.10 -4.94 -21.26
C PRO A 376 -9.32 -6.43 -20.95
N SER A 377 -8.59 -7.32 -21.62
CA SER A 377 -8.66 -8.77 -21.42
C SER A 377 -7.86 -9.29 -20.22
N ASP A 378 -6.94 -8.49 -19.67
CA ASP A 378 -6.02 -8.78 -18.57
C ASP A 378 -5.53 -10.24 -18.58
N PRO A 379 -4.73 -10.66 -19.57
CA PRO A 379 -4.31 -12.05 -19.74
C PRO A 379 -3.52 -12.57 -18.53
N PHE A 380 -2.79 -11.68 -17.85
CA PHE A 380 -1.90 -11.98 -16.73
C PHE A 380 -2.56 -11.85 -15.35
N GLY A 381 -3.80 -11.37 -15.29
CA GLY A 381 -4.56 -11.25 -14.03
C GLY A 381 -3.94 -10.25 -13.06
N HIS A 382 -3.54 -9.08 -13.56
CA HIS A 382 -2.95 -8.03 -12.75
C HIS A 382 -3.98 -7.26 -11.92
N ARG A 383 -5.23 -7.14 -12.40
CA ARG A 383 -6.28 -6.44 -11.66
C ARG A 383 -6.54 -7.14 -10.34
N ALA A 384 -6.30 -6.42 -9.24
CA ALA A 384 -6.43 -6.94 -7.88
C ALA A 384 -7.69 -6.42 -7.18
N SER A 385 -8.79 -6.23 -7.92
CA SER A 385 -10.05 -5.64 -7.43
C SER A 385 -10.67 -6.36 -6.24
N LEU A 386 -10.50 -7.68 -6.14
CA LEU A 386 -10.93 -8.45 -4.95
C LEU A 386 -10.12 -8.07 -3.70
N PHE A 387 -8.82 -7.84 -3.88
CA PHE A 387 -7.88 -7.54 -2.81
C PHE A 387 -8.00 -6.09 -2.33
N TYR A 388 -7.85 -5.13 -3.23
CA TYR A 388 -8.00 -3.70 -2.92
C TYR A 388 -9.47 -3.28 -2.72
N GLY A 389 -10.44 -4.10 -3.11
CA GLY A 389 -11.84 -3.86 -2.77
C GLY A 389 -12.23 -4.49 -1.44
N PRO A 390 -13.10 -5.51 -1.45
CA PRO A 390 -13.72 -6.04 -0.24
C PRO A 390 -12.72 -6.57 0.79
N LEU A 391 -11.58 -7.15 0.38
CA LEU A 391 -10.63 -7.74 1.34
C LEU A 391 -9.90 -6.69 2.17
N GLN A 392 -9.35 -5.63 1.56
CA GLN A 392 -8.72 -4.53 2.30
C GLN A 392 -9.74 -3.76 3.14
N GLN A 393 -10.94 -3.53 2.62
CA GLN A 393 -12.05 -2.93 3.38
C GLN A 393 -12.45 -3.79 4.60
N GLY A 394 -12.49 -5.11 4.45
CA GLY A 394 -12.73 -6.07 5.53
C GLY A 394 -11.65 -6.04 6.61
N LYS A 395 -10.40 -5.88 6.20
CA LYS A 395 -9.26 -5.73 7.11
C LYS A 395 -9.25 -4.40 7.85
N ASP A 396 -9.60 -3.30 7.19
CA ASP A 396 -9.75 -1.98 7.81
C ASP A 396 -10.79 -1.99 8.94
N GLY A 397 -11.92 -2.69 8.75
CA GLY A 397 -12.92 -2.86 9.81
C GLY A 397 -12.44 -3.61 11.05
N MET A 398 -11.34 -4.35 10.94
CA MET A 398 -10.70 -5.11 12.01
C MET A 398 -9.34 -4.53 12.43
N ASN A 399 -9.03 -3.27 12.05
CA ASN A 399 -7.75 -2.62 12.32
C ASN A 399 -6.54 -3.48 11.88
N ALA A 400 -6.63 -4.04 10.68
CA ALA A 400 -5.66 -4.97 10.12
C ALA A 400 -5.37 -4.72 8.64
N ALA A 401 -5.73 -3.54 8.11
CA ALA A 401 -5.34 -3.16 6.75
C ALA A 401 -3.81 -3.14 6.68
N PHE A 402 -3.22 -3.84 5.73
CA PHE A 402 -1.76 -3.98 5.66
C PHE A 402 -1.20 -3.00 4.64
N TYR A 403 0.02 -2.57 4.93
CA TYR A 403 0.86 -1.80 4.02
C TYR A 403 1.35 -2.70 2.89
N THR A 404 1.30 -2.19 1.66
CA THR A 404 1.56 -2.93 0.40
C THR A 404 2.80 -2.43 -0.35
N GLY A 405 3.69 -1.72 0.36
CA GLY A 405 4.99 -1.28 -0.16
C GLY A 405 4.94 0.03 -0.96
N THR A 406 3.78 0.48 -1.42
CA THR A 406 3.61 1.71 -2.21
C THR A 406 2.22 2.30 -2.00
N ASN A 407 2.00 3.51 -2.51
CA ASN A 407 0.73 4.24 -2.46
C ASN A 407 0.19 4.39 -1.02
N ALA A 408 1.08 4.64 -0.05
CA ALA A 408 0.72 4.75 1.35
C ALA A 408 1.46 5.90 2.02
N ILE A 409 0.77 6.57 2.96
CA ILE A 409 1.41 7.52 3.87
C ILE A 409 1.68 6.81 5.19
N LEU A 410 2.91 6.88 5.66
CA LEU A 410 3.36 6.34 6.94
C LEU A 410 3.74 7.49 7.88
N ARG A 411 3.42 7.34 9.17
CA ARG A 411 3.86 8.22 10.24
C ARG A 411 5.30 7.87 10.62
N ARG A 412 6.23 8.81 10.45
CA ARG A 412 7.66 8.61 10.72
C ARG A 412 7.91 8.17 12.16
N GLU A 413 7.26 8.84 13.13
CA GLU A 413 7.34 8.49 14.55
C GLU A 413 7.00 7.02 14.81
N ALA A 414 5.92 6.52 14.21
CA ALA A 414 5.51 5.13 14.41
C ALA A 414 6.54 4.14 13.85
N LEU A 415 7.11 4.44 12.67
CA LEU A 415 8.15 3.61 12.07
C LEU A 415 9.42 3.59 12.91
N ILE A 416 9.90 4.76 13.35
CA ILE A 416 11.13 4.87 14.15
C ILE A 416 10.94 4.23 15.52
N ASN A 417 9.85 4.53 16.23
CA ASN A 417 9.61 3.98 17.57
C ASN A 417 9.54 2.45 17.56
N VAL A 418 8.79 1.89 16.60
CA VAL A 418 8.66 0.43 16.51
C VAL A 418 9.94 -0.19 15.98
N GLY A 419 10.55 0.38 14.95
CA GLY A 419 11.80 -0.15 14.39
C GLY A 419 12.94 -0.15 15.41
N LEU A 420 13.09 0.90 16.22
CA LEU A 420 14.04 0.97 17.33
C LEU A 420 13.80 -0.13 18.37
N GLN A 421 12.54 -0.42 18.70
CA GLN A 421 12.20 -1.49 19.65
C GLN A 421 12.69 -2.85 19.14
N TYR A 422 12.38 -3.19 17.88
CA TYR A 422 12.86 -4.46 17.29
C TYR A 422 14.36 -4.48 17.11
N PHE A 423 14.96 -3.35 16.76
CA PHE A 423 16.40 -3.22 16.66
C PHE A 423 17.09 -3.48 18.01
N ALA A 424 16.57 -2.92 19.11
CA ALA A 424 17.10 -3.15 20.44
C ALA A 424 17.01 -4.65 20.83
N ASP A 425 15.86 -5.29 20.57
CA ASP A 425 15.68 -6.74 20.81
C ASP A 425 16.66 -7.59 19.99
N ASP A 426 17.02 -7.14 18.80
CA ASP A 426 17.96 -7.82 17.92
C ASP A 426 19.43 -7.54 18.32
N PHE A 427 19.74 -6.30 18.70
CA PHE A 427 21.05 -5.87 19.18
C PHE A 427 21.45 -6.59 20.47
N THR A 428 20.49 -6.83 21.37
CA THR A 428 20.75 -7.61 22.61
C THR A 428 21.19 -9.06 22.33
N LYS A 429 20.93 -9.58 21.12
CA LYS A 429 21.35 -10.93 20.69
C LYS A 429 22.66 -10.89 19.91
N ASP A 430 22.92 -9.80 19.18
CA ASP A 430 24.11 -9.62 18.37
C ASP A 430 24.51 -8.13 18.30
N GLU A 431 25.51 -7.76 19.11
CA GLU A 431 26.01 -6.38 19.20
C GLU A 431 26.63 -5.88 17.90
N LYS A 432 27.07 -6.77 17.00
CA LYS A 432 27.66 -6.39 15.70
C LYS A 432 26.64 -5.74 14.77
N ARG A 433 25.36 -5.83 15.09
CA ARG A 433 24.28 -5.22 14.30
C ARG A 433 24.16 -3.70 14.50
N LEU A 434 24.94 -3.10 15.41
CA LEU A 434 24.98 -1.65 15.57
C LEU A 434 25.27 -0.92 14.26
N ASP A 435 26.21 -1.46 13.48
CA ASP A 435 26.62 -0.91 12.19
C ASP A 435 25.52 -0.95 11.13
N GLU A 436 24.50 -1.81 11.32
CA GLU A 436 23.37 -1.98 10.42
C GLU A 436 22.16 -1.13 10.79
N PHE A 437 22.20 -0.35 11.89
CA PHE A 437 21.04 0.38 12.42
C PHE A 437 20.29 1.18 11.35
N GLN A 438 21.04 1.93 10.54
CA GLN A 438 20.48 2.75 9.45
C GLN A 438 19.73 1.93 8.40
N LEU A 439 19.98 0.62 8.29
CA LEU A 439 19.35 -0.28 7.33
C LEU A 439 18.18 -1.08 7.90
N VAL A 440 18.04 -1.16 9.23
CA VAL A 440 17.05 -2.05 9.88
C VAL A 440 16.21 -1.39 10.97
N GLY A 441 16.53 -0.16 11.38
CA GLY A 441 15.90 0.55 12.50
C GLY A 441 14.50 1.11 12.25
N GLY A 442 13.93 0.91 11.04
CA GLY A 442 12.62 1.43 10.65
C GLY A 442 11.69 0.32 10.13
N LEU A 443 11.52 0.25 8.81
CA LEU A 443 10.84 -0.84 8.13
C LEU A 443 11.55 -2.19 8.38
N SER A 444 10.76 -3.25 8.47
CA SER A 444 11.25 -4.61 8.75
C SER A 444 12.14 -5.15 7.64
N SER A 445 13.38 -5.51 7.96
CA SER A 445 14.30 -6.16 7.02
C SER A 445 14.28 -7.71 7.04
N ASN A 446 13.36 -8.32 7.81
CA ASN A 446 13.36 -9.76 8.08
C ASN A 446 12.85 -10.66 6.93
N SER A 447 12.18 -10.10 5.93
CA SER A 447 11.57 -10.84 4.82
C SER A 447 11.64 -10.02 3.54
N ILE A 448 11.51 -10.69 2.39
CA ILE A 448 11.33 -10.06 1.07
C ILE A 448 10.02 -9.25 1.01
N THR A 449 9.04 -9.59 1.85
CA THR A 449 7.81 -8.80 2.03
C THR A 449 7.93 -7.96 3.30
N GLU A 450 8.80 -6.95 3.26
CA GLU A 450 9.04 -6.00 4.36
C GLU A 450 7.78 -5.25 4.75
N ASP A 451 6.93 -4.97 3.76
CA ASP A 451 5.74 -4.14 3.84
C ASP A 451 4.68 -4.72 4.79
N MET A 452 4.25 -5.96 4.54
CA MET A 452 3.28 -6.68 5.36
C MET A 452 3.85 -6.92 6.77
N ASN A 453 5.15 -7.24 6.87
CA ASN A 453 5.78 -7.45 8.17
C ASN A 453 5.84 -6.15 8.98
N THR A 454 6.22 -5.03 8.36
CA THR A 454 6.21 -3.70 9.00
C THR A 454 4.83 -3.36 9.53
N ALA A 455 3.78 -3.56 8.72
CA ALA A 455 2.40 -3.37 9.18
C ALA A 455 2.06 -4.25 10.40
N MET A 456 2.48 -5.52 10.40
CA MET A 456 2.23 -6.45 11.50
C MET A 456 2.95 -6.03 12.79
N ARG A 457 4.19 -5.53 12.68
CA ARG A 457 4.96 -4.99 13.81
C ARG A 457 4.31 -3.73 14.38
N LEU A 458 3.89 -2.81 13.52
CA LEU A 458 3.18 -1.58 13.92
C LEU A 458 1.89 -1.90 14.68
N HIS A 459 1.07 -2.83 14.16
CA HIS A 459 -0.12 -3.30 14.86
C HIS A 459 0.20 -3.99 16.19
N GLY A 460 1.26 -4.79 16.25
CA GLY A 460 1.72 -5.43 17.49
C GLY A 460 2.14 -4.42 18.56
N ALA A 461 2.65 -3.26 18.17
CA ALA A 461 2.97 -2.15 19.07
C ALA A 461 1.74 -1.28 19.44
N GLY A 462 0.53 -1.67 19.00
CA GLY A 462 -0.71 -0.97 19.34
C GLY A 462 -1.06 0.23 18.43
N TRP A 463 -0.30 0.43 17.34
CA TRP A 463 -0.70 1.38 16.31
C TRP A 463 -1.90 0.87 15.50
N LYS A 464 -2.57 1.78 14.80
CA LYS A 464 -3.72 1.51 13.94
C LYS A 464 -3.38 1.77 12.47
N SER A 465 -4.14 1.15 11.57
CA SER A 465 -4.07 1.43 10.15
C SER A 465 -5.44 1.78 9.59
N VAL A 466 -5.42 2.44 8.43
CA VAL A 466 -6.64 2.79 7.68
C VAL A 466 -6.46 2.38 6.23
N TYR A 467 -7.57 1.92 5.62
CA TYR A 467 -7.66 1.76 4.18
C TYR A 467 -8.49 2.88 3.55
N HIS A 468 -7.89 3.64 2.64
CA HIS A 468 -8.56 4.62 1.81
C HIS A 468 -8.84 4.00 0.44
N HIS A 469 -10.08 4.05 -0.03
CA HIS A 469 -10.52 3.27 -1.20
C HIS A 469 -10.42 4.04 -2.53
N GLU A 470 -10.12 5.35 -2.51
CA GLU A 470 -9.95 6.14 -3.72
C GLU A 470 -8.61 5.80 -4.39
N LEU A 471 -8.61 5.62 -5.71
CA LEU A 471 -7.40 5.42 -6.49
C LEU A 471 -6.64 6.75 -6.64
N LEU A 472 -5.56 6.90 -5.88
CA LEU A 472 -4.77 8.12 -5.79
C LEU A 472 -3.40 8.04 -6.50
N ALA A 473 -3.00 6.87 -6.98
CA ALA A 473 -1.82 6.69 -7.81
C ALA A 473 -1.98 5.45 -8.70
N GLU A 474 -1.41 5.48 -9.91
CA GLU A 474 -1.49 4.41 -10.90
C GLU A 474 -0.10 3.96 -11.33
N GLY A 475 0.11 2.64 -11.42
CA GLY A 475 1.40 2.00 -11.64
C GLY A 475 1.56 1.31 -12.99
N LEU A 476 2.70 0.64 -13.16
CA LEU A 476 2.93 -0.33 -14.23
C LEU A 476 2.83 -1.78 -13.74
N ALA A 477 2.00 -2.57 -14.43
CA ALA A 477 1.99 -4.02 -14.27
C ALA A 477 3.12 -4.66 -15.10
N PRO A 478 3.66 -5.82 -14.69
CA PRO A 478 4.58 -6.59 -15.54
C PRO A 478 3.99 -6.89 -16.94
N ASP A 479 4.78 -6.72 -17.99
CA ASP A 479 4.31 -6.88 -19.38
C ASP A 479 4.40 -8.32 -19.93
N ASP A 480 4.98 -9.25 -19.16
CA ASP A 480 5.20 -10.64 -19.59
C ASP A 480 4.91 -11.67 -18.48
N LEU A 481 4.68 -12.93 -18.90
CA LEU A 481 4.32 -14.01 -17.98
C LEU A 481 5.46 -14.37 -17.01
N SER A 482 6.71 -14.37 -17.48
CA SER A 482 7.87 -14.72 -16.64
C SER A 482 8.02 -13.73 -15.49
N SER A 483 7.97 -12.44 -15.80
CA SER A 483 8.01 -11.35 -14.81
C SER A 483 6.83 -11.42 -13.84
N THR A 484 5.63 -11.71 -14.34
CA THR A 484 4.43 -11.91 -13.52
C THR A 484 4.59 -13.07 -12.53
N LEU A 485 5.02 -14.25 -13.00
CA LEU A 485 5.17 -15.44 -12.16
C LEU A 485 6.29 -15.25 -11.12
N LYS A 486 7.40 -14.60 -11.49
CA LYS A 486 8.48 -14.25 -10.55
C LYS A 486 7.99 -13.31 -9.45
N GLN A 487 7.16 -12.31 -9.80
CA GLN A 487 6.58 -11.41 -8.82
C GLN A 487 5.66 -12.15 -7.84
N ARG A 488 4.75 -12.99 -8.35
CA ARG A 488 3.83 -13.80 -7.52
C ARG A 488 4.58 -14.78 -6.61
N LEU A 489 5.66 -15.39 -7.12
CA LEU A 489 6.52 -16.29 -6.36
C LEU A 489 7.18 -15.54 -5.19
N ARG A 490 7.74 -14.35 -5.42
CA ARG A 490 8.36 -13.51 -4.37
C ARG A 490 7.36 -13.15 -3.27
N TRP A 491 6.15 -12.74 -3.62
CA TRP A 491 5.10 -12.43 -2.65
C TRP A 491 4.73 -13.64 -1.79
N ALA A 492 4.58 -14.81 -2.41
CA ALA A 492 4.29 -16.05 -1.71
C ALA A 492 5.44 -16.43 -0.75
N GLN A 493 6.68 -16.42 -1.23
CA GLN A 493 7.86 -16.77 -0.45
C GLN A 493 8.06 -15.83 0.73
N GLY A 494 8.03 -14.51 0.50
CA GLY A 494 8.19 -13.53 1.58
C GLY A 494 7.08 -13.65 2.63
N THR A 495 5.84 -13.89 2.21
CA THR A 495 4.72 -14.07 3.15
C THR A 495 4.92 -15.32 4.03
N ILE A 496 5.34 -16.44 3.44
CA ILE A 496 5.63 -17.68 4.19
C ILE A 496 6.87 -17.50 5.10
N GLN A 497 7.87 -16.73 4.67
CA GLN A 497 9.00 -16.37 5.54
C GLN A 497 8.55 -15.59 6.78
N VAL A 498 7.61 -14.66 6.65
CA VAL A 498 7.05 -13.94 7.80
C VAL A 498 6.29 -14.91 8.73
N LEU A 499 5.53 -15.87 8.18
CA LEU A 499 4.85 -16.90 8.99
C LEU A 499 5.84 -17.71 9.82
N VAL A 500 6.97 -18.12 9.24
CA VAL A 500 7.99 -18.93 9.93
C VAL A 500 8.76 -18.10 10.95
N LYS A 501 9.16 -16.86 10.61
CA LYS A 501 10.02 -16.04 11.45
C LYS A 501 9.29 -15.31 12.59
N GLU A 502 8.09 -14.79 12.33
CA GLU A 502 7.38 -13.92 13.28
C GLU A 502 5.97 -14.39 13.66
N ASN A 503 5.45 -15.44 13.01
CA ASN A 503 4.16 -16.09 13.23
C ASN A 503 3.06 -15.20 13.88
N PRO A 504 2.08 -14.70 13.11
CA PRO A 504 1.05 -13.80 13.63
C PRO A 504 0.21 -14.42 14.75
N LEU A 505 0.07 -15.75 14.80
CA LEU A 505 -0.71 -16.41 15.85
C LEU A 505 -0.04 -16.35 17.22
N ARG A 506 1.29 -16.18 17.29
CA ARG A 506 2.06 -16.12 18.53
C ARG A 506 2.58 -14.72 18.87
N LYS A 507 2.69 -13.82 17.89
CA LYS A 507 3.19 -12.45 18.08
C LYS A 507 2.45 -11.69 19.18
N SER A 508 3.16 -11.11 20.14
CA SER A 508 2.56 -10.30 21.21
C SER A 508 1.92 -9.01 20.69
N GLY A 509 0.98 -8.45 21.47
CA GLY A 509 0.33 -7.16 21.20
C GLY A 509 -0.73 -7.15 20.09
N LEU A 510 -0.74 -8.13 19.17
CA LEU A 510 -1.83 -8.30 18.20
C LEU A 510 -3.12 -8.75 18.87
N THR A 511 -4.22 -8.08 18.54
CA THR A 511 -5.59 -8.51 18.87
C THR A 511 -5.93 -9.82 18.17
N PHE A 512 -6.87 -10.58 18.72
CA PHE A 512 -7.35 -11.84 18.11
C PHE A 512 -7.70 -11.68 16.62
N TRP A 513 -8.44 -10.62 16.26
CA TRP A 513 -8.86 -10.37 14.88
C TRP A 513 -7.69 -10.02 13.97
N GLN A 514 -6.71 -9.25 14.44
CA GLN A 514 -5.49 -8.97 13.68
C GLN A 514 -4.69 -10.26 13.42
N ARG A 515 -4.51 -11.11 14.44
CA ARG A 515 -3.82 -12.40 14.28
C ARG A 515 -4.45 -13.24 13.17
N LEU A 516 -5.78 -13.35 13.19
CA LEU A 516 -6.51 -14.13 12.20
C LEU A 516 -6.45 -13.49 10.80
N GLN A 517 -6.49 -12.16 10.69
CA GLN A 517 -6.38 -11.46 9.41
C GLN A 517 -5.01 -11.62 8.76
N TYR A 518 -3.93 -11.57 9.53
CA TYR A 518 -2.57 -11.85 9.04
C TYR A 518 -2.40 -13.34 8.70
N PHE A 519 -2.82 -14.21 9.61
CA PHE A 519 -2.73 -15.65 9.41
C PHE A 519 -3.50 -16.11 8.16
N LYS A 520 -4.71 -15.57 7.92
CA LYS A 520 -5.50 -15.83 6.71
C LYS A 520 -4.70 -15.58 5.43
N THR A 521 -4.01 -14.44 5.33
CA THR A 521 -3.21 -14.10 4.15
C THR A 521 -2.09 -15.13 3.96
N MET A 522 -1.39 -15.49 5.04
CA MET A 522 -0.30 -16.48 4.99
C MET A 522 -0.80 -17.89 4.67
N TYR A 523 -1.92 -18.29 5.27
CA TYR A 523 -2.60 -19.57 5.05
C TYR A 523 -2.99 -19.74 3.58
N SER A 524 -3.43 -18.68 2.90
CA SER A 524 -3.88 -18.76 1.50
C SER A 524 -2.83 -19.30 0.54
N TYR A 525 -1.53 -19.10 0.82
CA TYR A 525 -0.43 -19.60 0.00
C TYR A 525 -0.20 -21.12 0.12
N PHE A 526 -0.83 -21.81 1.08
CA PHE A 526 -0.83 -23.28 1.14
C PHE A 526 -1.88 -23.91 0.20
N SER A 527 -2.69 -23.09 -0.49
CA SER A 527 -3.79 -23.57 -1.34
C SER A 527 -3.30 -24.39 -2.53
N GLY A 528 -2.05 -24.22 -2.96
CA GLY A 528 -1.46 -25.01 -4.04
C GLY A 528 -1.56 -26.51 -3.82
N PHE A 529 -1.37 -27.00 -2.58
CA PHE A 529 -1.46 -28.43 -2.26
C PHE A 529 -2.89 -28.95 -2.40
N ALA A 530 -3.88 -28.21 -1.89
CA ALA A 530 -5.28 -28.58 -2.00
C ALA A 530 -5.76 -28.54 -3.46
N THR A 531 -5.34 -27.52 -4.22
CA THR A 531 -5.65 -27.38 -5.65
C THR A 531 -5.13 -28.57 -6.46
N LEU A 532 -3.88 -29.01 -6.22
CA LEU A 532 -3.32 -30.17 -6.90
C LEU A 532 -4.18 -31.43 -6.67
N ILE A 533 -4.61 -31.67 -5.44
CA ILE A 533 -5.47 -32.82 -5.13
C ILE A 533 -6.80 -32.73 -5.92
N PHE A 534 -7.46 -31.57 -5.89
CA PHE A 534 -8.75 -31.42 -6.58
C PHE A 534 -8.67 -31.58 -8.09
N ILE A 535 -7.63 -31.06 -8.74
CA ILE A 535 -7.47 -31.17 -10.20
C ILE A 535 -7.01 -32.56 -10.62
N SER A 536 -6.30 -33.29 -9.74
CA SER A 536 -5.87 -34.66 -10.00
C SER A 536 -6.97 -35.71 -9.78
N CYS A 537 -7.95 -35.47 -8.90
CA CYS A 537 -9.01 -36.44 -8.61
C CYS A 537 -9.80 -36.92 -9.85
N PRO A 538 -10.32 -36.04 -10.73
CA PRO A 538 -11.02 -36.48 -11.94
C PRO A 538 -10.11 -37.27 -12.89
N ILE A 539 -8.83 -36.91 -12.99
CA ILE A 539 -7.85 -37.60 -13.83
C ILE A 539 -7.67 -39.04 -13.34
N ILE A 540 -7.42 -39.22 -12.04
CA ILE A 540 -7.26 -40.54 -11.43
C ILE A 540 -8.52 -41.37 -11.67
N TYR A 541 -9.71 -40.78 -11.47
CA TYR A 541 -10.97 -41.46 -11.71
C TYR A 541 -11.11 -41.92 -13.17
N PHE A 542 -10.77 -41.10 -14.16
CA PHE A 542 -10.92 -41.49 -15.57
C PHE A 542 -10.08 -42.73 -15.94
N PHE A 543 -8.85 -42.85 -15.40
CA PHE A 543 -7.98 -43.98 -15.74
C PHE A 543 -8.20 -45.22 -14.87
N THR A 544 -8.71 -45.05 -13.65
CA THR A 544 -8.78 -46.14 -12.66
C THR A 544 -10.21 -46.54 -12.28
N GLU A 545 -11.21 -45.72 -12.60
CA GLU A 545 -12.60 -45.81 -12.11
C GLU A 545 -12.73 -45.80 -10.57
N ILE A 546 -11.65 -45.49 -9.84
CA ILE A 546 -11.64 -45.42 -8.38
C ILE A 546 -12.29 -44.11 -7.93
N VAL A 547 -13.37 -44.20 -7.16
CA VAL A 547 -14.09 -43.05 -6.62
C VAL A 547 -13.65 -42.79 -5.17
N PRO A 548 -13.20 -41.58 -4.80
CA PRO A 548 -12.83 -41.26 -3.41
C PRO A 548 -14.04 -41.03 -2.48
N VAL A 549 -15.25 -41.04 -3.04
CA VAL A 549 -16.53 -40.82 -2.37
C VAL A 549 -17.37 -42.09 -2.56
N LYS A 550 -17.58 -42.85 -1.49
CA LYS A 550 -18.26 -44.16 -1.54
C LYS A 550 -19.75 -44.02 -1.85
N THR A 551 -20.41 -43.02 -1.26
CA THR A 551 -21.81 -42.71 -1.50
C THR A 551 -21.95 -41.75 -2.68
N TYR A 552 -22.44 -42.25 -3.82
CA TYR A 552 -22.75 -41.47 -5.01
C TYR A 552 -24.25 -41.58 -5.34
N GLY A 553 -24.81 -40.58 -6.03
CA GLY A 553 -26.25 -40.51 -6.36
C GLY A 553 -27.00 -39.45 -5.56
N THR A 554 -28.23 -39.75 -5.13
CA THR A 554 -29.13 -38.80 -4.45
C THR A 554 -28.57 -38.29 -3.12
N ASP A 555 -27.95 -39.18 -2.33
CA ASP A 555 -27.35 -38.82 -1.04
C ASP A 555 -26.19 -37.81 -1.20
N PHE A 556 -25.32 -38.04 -2.18
CA PHE A 556 -24.27 -37.07 -2.53
C PHE A 556 -24.86 -35.73 -2.96
N ILE A 557 -25.85 -35.74 -3.88
CA ILE A 557 -26.47 -34.53 -4.40
C ILE A 557 -27.14 -33.72 -3.28
N LEU A 558 -27.84 -34.39 -2.36
CA LEU A 558 -28.54 -33.75 -1.25
C LEU A 558 -27.59 -32.97 -0.33
N HIS A 559 -26.39 -33.50 -0.08
CA HIS A 559 -25.40 -32.85 0.78
C HIS A 559 -24.55 -31.83 0.01
N PHE A 560 -24.13 -32.18 -1.20
CA PHE A 560 -23.23 -31.38 -2.01
C PHE A 560 -23.91 -30.15 -2.62
N LEU A 561 -25.05 -30.33 -3.32
CA LEU A 561 -25.63 -29.28 -4.16
C LEU A 561 -26.12 -28.07 -3.35
N PRO A 562 -26.85 -28.21 -2.23
CA PRO A 562 -27.25 -27.06 -1.41
C PRO A 562 -26.05 -26.33 -0.82
N THR A 563 -25.06 -27.06 -0.31
CA THR A 563 -23.82 -26.50 0.22
C THR A 563 -23.07 -25.71 -0.85
N PHE A 564 -22.96 -26.28 -2.05
CA PHE A 564 -22.33 -25.63 -3.19
C PHE A 564 -23.08 -24.37 -3.62
N ILE A 565 -24.41 -24.42 -3.80
CA ILE A 565 -25.22 -23.26 -4.21
C ILE A 565 -25.10 -22.13 -3.20
N ILE A 566 -25.28 -22.41 -1.90
CA ILE A 566 -25.16 -21.39 -0.85
C ILE A 566 -23.75 -20.80 -0.81
N ASN A 567 -22.72 -21.62 -1.01
CA ASN A 567 -21.34 -21.15 -1.11
C ASN A 567 -21.17 -20.17 -2.28
N ARG A 568 -21.70 -20.50 -3.46
CA ARG A 568 -21.66 -19.64 -4.65
C ARG A 568 -22.42 -18.33 -4.44
N LEU A 569 -23.63 -18.39 -3.89
CA LEU A 569 -24.44 -17.20 -3.58
C LEU A 569 -23.72 -16.28 -2.58
N THR A 570 -23.11 -16.85 -1.53
CA THR A 570 -22.32 -16.10 -0.56
C THR A 570 -21.16 -15.37 -1.23
N PHE A 571 -20.44 -16.06 -2.12
CA PHE A 571 -19.32 -15.48 -2.85
C PHE A 571 -19.77 -14.34 -3.79
N VAL A 572 -20.87 -14.53 -4.54
CA VAL A 572 -21.45 -13.50 -5.41
C VAL A 572 -21.82 -12.23 -4.63
N VAL A 573 -22.39 -12.37 -3.42
CA VAL A 573 -22.70 -11.20 -2.58
C VAL A 573 -21.43 -10.54 -2.05
N ALA A 574 -20.40 -11.31 -1.69
CA ALA A 574 -19.12 -10.76 -1.19
C ALA A 574 -18.42 -9.86 -2.23
N ILE A 575 -18.43 -10.29 -3.48
CA ILE A 575 -17.76 -9.61 -4.60
C ILE A 575 -18.65 -8.60 -5.32
N TRP A 576 -19.84 -8.33 -4.78
CA TRP A 576 -20.81 -7.46 -5.43
C TRP A 576 -20.21 -6.10 -5.82
N GLY A 577 -20.39 -5.73 -7.09
CA GLY A 577 -19.85 -4.51 -7.70
C GLY A 577 -18.51 -4.68 -8.42
N ILE A 578 -17.89 -5.86 -8.41
CA ILE A 578 -16.70 -6.16 -9.21
C ILE A 578 -17.14 -6.79 -10.55
N PRO A 579 -16.55 -6.40 -11.69
CA PRO A 579 -16.86 -6.99 -13.00
C PRO A 579 -16.65 -8.52 -13.02
N ALA A 580 -17.60 -9.25 -13.62
CA ALA A 580 -17.55 -10.71 -13.68
C ALA A 580 -16.30 -11.24 -14.41
N SER A 581 -15.81 -10.52 -15.42
CA SER A 581 -14.58 -10.87 -16.14
C SER A 581 -13.34 -10.85 -15.25
N GLU A 582 -13.23 -9.88 -14.34
CA GLU A 582 -12.11 -9.77 -13.39
C GLU A 582 -12.15 -10.87 -12.32
N ILE A 583 -13.36 -11.22 -11.87
CA ILE A 583 -13.57 -12.34 -10.94
C ILE A 583 -13.20 -13.66 -11.61
N TRP A 584 -13.68 -13.89 -12.85
CA TRP A 584 -13.35 -15.08 -13.61
C TRP A 584 -11.84 -15.21 -13.80
N ARG A 585 -11.17 -14.11 -14.19
CA ARG A 585 -9.71 -14.08 -14.30
C ARG A 585 -9.02 -14.39 -12.95
N SER A 586 -9.53 -13.87 -11.85
CA SER A 586 -9.03 -14.15 -10.51
C SER A 586 -9.16 -15.64 -10.15
N GLU A 587 -10.28 -16.29 -10.49
CA GLU A 587 -10.48 -17.73 -10.29
C GLU A 587 -9.51 -18.58 -11.13
N GLN A 588 -9.29 -18.20 -12.39
CA GLN A 588 -8.31 -18.86 -13.26
C GLN A 588 -6.91 -18.84 -12.63
N TYR A 589 -6.47 -17.68 -12.13
CA TYR A 589 -5.15 -17.55 -11.49
C TYR A 589 -5.07 -18.20 -10.11
N ALA A 590 -6.18 -18.28 -9.36
CA ALA A 590 -6.21 -19.00 -8.09
C ALA A 590 -5.90 -20.49 -8.24
N ILE A 591 -6.31 -21.11 -9.37
CA ILE A 591 -5.95 -22.49 -9.70
C ILE A 591 -4.59 -22.56 -10.41
N ALA A 592 -4.36 -21.72 -11.41
CA ALA A 592 -3.15 -21.81 -12.24
C ALA A 592 -1.83 -21.62 -11.48
N LEU A 593 -1.85 -20.90 -10.36
CA LEU A 593 -0.66 -20.63 -9.54
C LEU A 593 -0.29 -21.76 -8.56
N PHE A 594 -0.99 -22.91 -8.57
CA PHE A 594 -0.70 -24.01 -7.65
C PHE A 594 0.79 -24.45 -7.62
N PRO A 595 1.54 -24.54 -8.75
CA PRO A 595 2.94 -24.95 -8.69
C PRO A 595 3.81 -23.88 -8.04
N ILE A 596 3.51 -22.61 -8.28
CA ILE A 596 4.22 -21.46 -7.69
C ILE A 596 4.02 -21.44 -6.18
N PHE A 597 2.81 -21.70 -5.71
CA PHE A 597 2.50 -21.76 -4.28
C PHE A 597 3.18 -22.95 -3.59
N ILE A 598 3.17 -24.13 -4.20
CA ILE A 598 3.91 -25.30 -3.68
C ILE A 598 5.41 -25.00 -3.65
N GLN A 599 5.97 -24.44 -4.73
CA GLN A 599 7.37 -24.03 -4.81
C GLN A 599 7.73 -23.02 -3.72
N ALA A 600 6.88 -22.02 -3.50
CA ALA A 600 7.10 -21.01 -2.47
C ALA A 600 7.19 -21.63 -1.08
N VAL A 601 6.20 -22.46 -0.70
CA VAL A 601 6.21 -23.16 0.59
C VAL A 601 7.45 -24.04 0.69
N TRP A 602 7.71 -24.89 -0.31
CA TRP A 602 8.86 -25.80 -0.31
C TRP A 602 10.19 -25.06 -0.13
N SER A 603 10.41 -23.98 -0.87
CA SER A 603 11.66 -23.20 -0.83
C SER A 603 11.95 -22.59 0.55
N VAL A 604 10.91 -22.14 1.26
CA VAL A 604 11.08 -21.53 2.58
C VAL A 604 11.33 -22.59 3.65
N PHE A 605 10.59 -23.70 3.62
CA PHE A 605 10.76 -24.79 4.60
C PHE A 605 12.07 -25.57 4.39
N THR A 606 12.62 -25.58 3.17
CA THR A 606 13.94 -26.20 2.88
C THR A 606 15.12 -25.26 3.09
N GLY A 607 14.88 -23.98 3.42
CA GLY A 607 15.93 -23.01 3.68
C GLY A 607 16.74 -22.60 2.44
N GLN A 608 16.18 -22.75 1.23
CA GLN A 608 16.87 -22.34 0.01
C GLN A 608 17.19 -20.83 0.05
N LYS A 609 18.44 -20.47 -0.24
CA LYS A 609 18.85 -19.06 -0.34
C LYS A 609 18.10 -18.40 -1.50
N MET A 610 17.24 -17.46 -1.14
CA MET A 610 16.43 -16.72 -2.10
C MET A 610 17.25 -15.60 -2.72
N ASN A 611 17.75 -15.79 -3.94
CA ASN A 611 18.38 -14.71 -4.69
C ASN A 611 17.29 -13.76 -5.19
N PHE A 612 17.28 -12.54 -4.68
CA PHE A 612 16.42 -11.48 -5.19
C PHE A 612 16.92 -11.05 -6.58
N GLN A 613 16.22 -11.47 -7.62
CA GLN A 613 16.42 -10.96 -8.97
C GLN A 613 15.36 -9.90 -9.26
N VAL A 614 15.83 -8.70 -9.61
CA VAL A 614 14.94 -7.61 -9.99
C VAL A 614 14.24 -7.97 -11.29
N THR A 615 12.93 -7.74 -11.32
CA THR A 615 12.11 -8.00 -12.50
C THR A 615 12.49 -6.98 -13.56
N PRO A 616 12.88 -7.40 -14.79
CA PRO A 616 13.11 -6.46 -15.87
C PRO A 616 11.88 -5.58 -16.07
N LYS A 617 12.08 -4.26 -16.18
CA LYS A 617 11.03 -3.29 -16.47
C LYS A 617 10.94 -2.96 -17.97
N GLU A 618 11.83 -3.55 -18.76
CA GLU A 618 11.76 -3.55 -20.22
C GLU A 618 10.99 -4.77 -20.73
N ARG A 619 10.23 -4.55 -21.80
CA ARG A 619 9.37 -5.56 -22.42
C ARG A 619 10.19 -6.76 -22.90
N GLN A 620 9.85 -7.95 -22.42
CA GLN A 620 10.33 -9.21 -22.99
C GLN A 620 9.20 -9.90 -23.75
N SER A 621 9.31 -10.01 -25.08
CA SER A 621 8.37 -10.80 -25.89
C SER A 621 8.83 -12.25 -25.97
N GLY A 622 7.97 -13.20 -25.62
CA GLY A 622 8.31 -14.62 -25.70
C GLY A 622 7.10 -15.54 -25.56
N ILE A 623 7.32 -16.81 -25.91
CA ILE A 623 6.39 -17.91 -25.62
C ILE A 623 6.95 -18.65 -24.40
N TYR A 624 6.13 -18.82 -23.36
CA TYR A 624 6.54 -19.28 -22.03
C TYR A 624 5.97 -20.65 -21.65
N LEU A 625 5.67 -21.51 -22.63
CA LEU A 625 5.05 -22.83 -22.39
C LEU A 625 5.86 -23.74 -21.46
N SER A 626 7.19 -23.68 -21.54
CA SER A 626 8.08 -24.47 -20.68
C SER A 626 7.96 -24.10 -19.20
N MET A 627 7.61 -22.84 -18.88
CA MET A 627 7.44 -22.37 -17.50
C MET A 627 6.15 -22.90 -16.86
N ILE A 628 5.17 -23.30 -17.68
CA ILE A 628 3.87 -23.78 -17.22
C ILE A 628 3.68 -25.29 -17.47
N TRP A 629 4.79 -26.05 -17.54
CA TRP A 629 4.73 -27.49 -17.79
C TRP A 629 3.86 -28.28 -16.80
N PRO A 630 3.78 -27.97 -15.48
CA PRO A 630 2.89 -28.70 -14.58
C PRO A 630 1.42 -28.49 -14.93
N GLN A 631 1.05 -27.25 -15.32
CA GLN A 631 -0.30 -26.92 -15.76
C GLN A 631 -0.63 -27.61 -17.09
N LEU A 632 0.31 -27.62 -18.04
CA LEU A 632 0.15 -28.32 -19.32
C LEU A 632 -0.03 -29.83 -19.12
N LEU A 633 0.77 -30.44 -18.23
CA LEU A 633 0.66 -31.87 -17.90
C LEU A 633 -0.74 -32.20 -17.40
N ILE A 634 -1.25 -31.46 -16.40
CA ILE A 634 -2.62 -31.64 -15.88
C ILE A 634 -3.66 -31.43 -16.98
N PHE A 635 -3.49 -30.40 -17.81
CA PHE A 635 -4.40 -30.08 -18.91
C PHE A 635 -4.50 -31.22 -19.94
N PHE A 636 -3.36 -31.73 -20.42
CA PHE A 636 -3.33 -32.84 -21.38
C PHE A 636 -3.81 -34.16 -20.78
N LEU A 637 -3.40 -34.49 -19.55
CA LEU A 637 -3.88 -35.69 -18.86
C LEU A 637 -5.40 -35.66 -18.65
N THR A 638 -5.96 -34.48 -18.35
CA THR A 638 -7.41 -34.30 -18.22
C THR A 638 -8.12 -34.54 -19.55
N ILE A 639 -7.60 -34.01 -20.66
CA ILE A 639 -8.18 -34.23 -22.01
C ILE A 639 -8.12 -35.72 -22.38
N ILE A 640 -6.96 -36.36 -22.21
CA ILE A 640 -6.78 -37.79 -22.48
C ILE A 640 -7.74 -38.62 -21.60
N GLY A 641 -7.88 -38.26 -20.33
CA GLY A 641 -8.82 -38.91 -19.41
C GLY A 641 -10.28 -38.78 -19.85
N ILE A 642 -10.72 -37.60 -20.30
CA ILE A 642 -12.08 -37.41 -20.85
C ILE A 642 -12.28 -38.31 -22.08
N PHE A 643 -11.34 -38.33 -23.02
CA PHE A 643 -11.44 -39.19 -24.20
C PHE A 643 -11.48 -40.68 -23.83
N TRP A 644 -10.66 -41.09 -22.86
CA TRP A 644 -10.67 -42.46 -22.35
C TRP A 644 -12.00 -42.84 -21.69
N SER A 645 -12.59 -41.92 -20.92
CA SER A 645 -13.91 -42.09 -20.31
C SER A 645 -15.00 -42.19 -21.38
N LEU A 646 -14.98 -41.34 -22.40
CA LEU A 646 -15.93 -41.40 -23.53
C LEU A 646 -15.78 -42.71 -24.33
N TYR A 647 -14.56 -43.16 -24.58
CA TYR A 647 -14.30 -44.45 -25.22
C TYR A 647 -14.84 -45.61 -24.36
N SER A 648 -14.56 -45.60 -23.06
CA SER A 648 -15.04 -46.61 -22.10
C SER A 648 -16.57 -46.63 -22.01
N PHE A 649 -17.23 -45.48 -22.13
CA PHE A 649 -18.69 -45.37 -22.24
C PHE A 649 -19.20 -46.02 -23.51
N ALA A 650 -18.59 -45.70 -24.66
CA ALA A 650 -19.01 -46.19 -25.97
C ALA A 650 -18.94 -47.72 -26.10
N ILE A 651 -17.94 -48.35 -25.46
CA ILE A 651 -17.78 -49.81 -25.44
C ILE A 651 -18.60 -50.49 -24.33
N GLY A 652 -19.41 -49.76 -23.57
CA GLY A 652 -20.28 -50.30 -22.51
C GLY A 652 -19.53 -50.79 -21.26
N ARG A 653 -18.29 -50.34 -21.04
CA ARG A 653 -17.45 -50.77 -19.90
C ARG A 653 -17.74 -50.02 -18.59
N LEU A 654 -18.39 -48.86 -18.68
CA LEU A 654 -18.61 -48.01 -17.51
C LEU A 654 -19.74 -48.52 -16.61
N ASN A 655 -19.38 -48.85 -15.37
CA ASN A 655 -20.32 -49.33 -14.35
C ASN A 655 -21.28 -48.23 -13.87
N HIS A 656 -20.83 -46.97 -13.84
CA HIS A 656 -21.59 -45.84 -13.27
C HIS A 656 -21.55 -44.60 -14.18
N PRO A 657 -22.46 -44.47 -15.16
CA PRO A 657 -22.44 -43.38 -16.14
C PRO A 657 -22.64 -41.99 -15.51
N TRP A 658 -23.44 -41.88 -14.45
CA TRP A 658 -23.67 -40.60 -13.76
C TRP A 658 -22.43 -40.05 -13.04
N VAL A 659 -21.59 -40.92 -12.49
CA VAL A 659 -20.34 -40.52 -11.81
C VAL A 659 -19.32 -40.03 -12.85
N ASN A 660 -19.32 -40.64 -14.04
CA ASN A 660 -18.52 -40.18 -15.17
C ASN A 660 -18.95 -38.81 -15.67
N LEU A 661 -20.25 -38.56 -15.77
CA LEU A 661 -20.79 -37.25 -16.15
C LEU A 661 -20.33 -36.16 -15.16
N LEU A 662 -20.46 -36.41 -13.86
CA LEU A 662 -20.04 -35.47 -12.82
C LEU A 662 -18.54 -35.15 -12.89
N ASN A 663 -17.68 -36.18 -12.99
CA ASN A 663 -16.24 -35.98 -13.13
C ASN A 663 -15.88 -35.27 -14.45
N SER A 664 -16.60 -35.55 -15.53
CA SER A 664 -16.44 -34.85 -16.82
C SER A 664 -16.79 -33.37 -16.70
N SER A 665 -17.86 -33.01 -15.99
CA SER A 665 -18.20 -31.60 -15.72
C SER A 665 -17.09 -30.89 -14.94
N TRP A 666 -16.55 -31.52 -13.89
CA TRP A 666 -15.41 -30.98 -13.14
C TRP A 666 -14.14 -30.86 -13.99
N ALA A 667 -13.86 -31.86 -14.81
CA ALA A 667 -12.72 -31.87 -15.71
C ALA A 667 -12.80 -30.74 -16.74
N VAL A 668 -13.95 -30.55 -17.39
CA VAL A 668 -14.19 -29.44 -18.32
C VAL A 668 -14.02 -28.10 -17.61
N TYR A 669 -14.56 -27.95 -16.39
CA TYR A 669 -14.38 -26.74 -15.62
C TYR A 669 -12.91 -26.45 -15.28
N ASN A 670 -12.15 -27.47 -14.86
CA ASN A 670 -10.71 -27.35 -14.61
C ASN A 670 -9.94 -26.96 -15.88
N LEU A 671 -10.30 -27.52 -17.04
CA LEU A 671 -9.72 -27.12 -18.34
C LEU A 671 -10.00 -25.65 -18.64
N LEU A 672 -11.22 -25.17 -18.42
CA LEU A 672 -11.57 -23.76 -18.62
C LEU A 672 -10.76 -22.83 -17.70
N LEU A 673 -10.54 -23.23 -16.44
CA LEU A 673 -9.71 -22.46 -15.52
C LEU A 673 -8.22 -22.43 -15.94
N LEU A 674 -7.65 -23.59 -16.25
CA LEU A 674 -6.25 -23.70 -16.69
C LEU A 674 -5.99 -23.07 -18.06
N SER A 675 -7.01 -22.97 -18.92
CA SER A 675 -6.88 -22.32 -20.23
C SER A 675 -6.43 -20.87 -20.12
N GLY A 676 -6.72 -20.18 -19.01
CA GLY A 676 -6.33 -18.79 -18.76
C GLY A 676 -4.81 -18.60 -18.80
N ILE A 677 -4.06 -19.41 -18.05
CA ILE A 677 -2.60 -19.31 -17.99
C ILE A 677 -1.94 -19.87 -19.26
N ILE A 678 -2.54 -20.87 -19.90
CA ILE A 678 -2.05 -21.42 -21.17
C ILE A 678 -2.13 -20.34 -22.26
N ARG A 679 -3.29 -19.66 -22.37
CA ARG A 679 -3.45 -18.52 -23.29
C ARG A 679 -2.48 -17.39 -22.95
N ALA A 680 -2.29 -17.10 -21.66
CA ALA A 680 -1.33 -16.09 -21.22
C ALA A 680 0.11 -16.42 -21.64
N SER A 681 0.50 -17.71 -21.62
CA SER A 681 1.87 -18.14 -21.98
C SER A 681 2.23 -17.95 -23.46
N VAL A 682 1.23 -17.83 -24.33
CA VAL A 682 1.40 -17.55 -25.77
C VAL A 682 0.92 -16.14 -26.13
N TRP A 683 0.41 -15.38 -25.16
CA TRP A 683 -0.14 -14.06 -25.40
C TRP A 683 0.98 -13.05 -25.65
N GLN A 684 0.79 -12.21 -26.66
CA GLN A 684 1.69 -11.10 -26.97
C GLN A 684 0.85 -9.84 -27.09
N MET A 685 1.32 -8.76 -26.47
CA MET A 685 0.65 -7.47 -26.58
C MET A 685 0.68 -6.99 -28.04
N PRO A 686 -0.46 -6.58 -28.62
CA PRO A 686 -0.49 -5.96 -29.94
C PRO A 686 0.52 -4.81 -30.00
N LYS A 687 1.22 -4.65 -31.13
CA LYS A 687 2.09 -3.47 -31.33
C LYS A 687 1.21 -2.23 -31.24
N TYR A 688 1.45 -1.38 -30.23
CA TYR A 688 0.81 -0.07 -30.16
C TYR A 688 1.30 0.77 -31.34
N ASP A 689 0.38 1.22 -32.19
CA ASP A 689 0.67 2.17 -33.26
C ASP A 689 0.77 3.55 -32.58
N SER A 690 1.97 4.12 -32.53
CA SER A 690 2.31 5.35 -31.78
C SER A 690 1.63 6.62 -32.32
N LYS A 691 0.66 6.49 -33.24
CA LYS A 691 -0.06 7.58 -33.91
C LYS A 691 -1.44 7.90 -33.33
N LYS A 692 -1.84 7.28 -32.21
CA LYS A 692 -3.12 7.55 -31.54
C LYS A 692 -2.93 7.77 -30.03
N VAL A 693 -2.32 8.89 -29.67
CA VAL A 693 -2.49 9.55 -28.35
C VAL A 693 -2.69 11.02 -28.61
#